data_AF-A0A0Q1BN91-F1
#
_entry.id   AF-A0A0Q1BN91-F1
#
_cell.length_a   1.000
_cell.length_b   1.000
_cell.length_c   1.000
_cell.angle_alpha   90.00
_cell.angle_beta   90.00
_cell.angle_gamma   90.00
#
_symmetry.space_group_name_H-M   'P 1'
#
loop_
_entity.id
_entity.type
_entity.pdbx_description
1 polymer ?
#
loop_
_entity_poly.entity_id
_entity_poly.type
_entity_poly.pdbx_seq_one_letter_code
_entity_poly.pdbx_strand_id
1 'polypeptide(L)'
;MRAKSHVTSAFSFLVLIAMIWYAFHSQTPSGSVENNLPANEWSTARALAHVKELSKAPHYVGSKAHEENRIYIKRQLEKMGLKVEIQTGFTIDEYGNLARPSNIISRIPGTGNTGDAIALMTHYDSDPHSSLGASDAASGVATILEGIRAYLTDKKPVNDIIIIITDAEELGLNGADYFVNNHRYTKDIKMILNFESRGSGGPSYMLVETNGGNRKIIDAFKAADVEYPVTNSLAYSIYKKLPNDTDLTVMREDGDINGLNFAFIGDHIDYHTQLDNYENLDRNTLAHQGSYLMPLLDYFAATDLSDGFKTKVGTDDIYFPLPVLGMVSFPFSWMSILIIISGILLLGLIIYGIAKKRISLGQMLVGFIPFLGSLALSYLVPTYTWQAIRTSPFYVEQSSVFPATGYLWVAATAFFGIAVAFLLYHFFYNKTRVASHSVAPLILLWIICLLLAFPVGDSGLVPAAYLPGAGFFIIPLICGLFLLWLNIYQKRPSYLIMLLLAIPTIFIFVPFVVAFPVALGMNILFVAAVLSVLVFGLLVPILGHYRKKKLLAILSFLICGVFVYFAFAKAEFSSTTPQKTSLVYLLDADSQTAQWATYDNHLSDWTKEKIGDDPQPADTGDAKTIDSKYNGRFTYIKEATAINLPPVESQITVDTTVNGLRTIKLLVRSDRQVDRWEVFCDPEFQFSKAVINGVVVPMDENGKPFTYRRGNRIISYYVSNQAPLVMELTFDATQSPEFDVYAASFDLLEQPVFGVSQRPEDTMPMPFVLNDAVVVQKHITTNPTPADE
;
A
#
# COMPACT_ATOMS: atom_id res chain seq x y z
N MET A 1 40.27 -2.26 -40.82
CA MET A 1 39.11 -2.81 -40.08
C MET A 1 38.06 -1.71 -39.89
N ARG A 2 36.92 -1.81 -40.60
CA ARG A 2 35.89 -0.76 -40.70
C ARG A 2 35.31 -0.38 -39.32
N ALA A 3 35.06 0.91 -39.11
CA ALA A 3 34.29 1.36 -37.95
C ALA A 3 32.94 0.64 -37.95
N LYS A 4 32.47 0.14 -36.80
CA LYS A 4 31.06 -0.21 -36.67
C LYS A 4 30.27 1.04 -37.07
N SER A 5 29.40 0.88 -38.07
CA SER A 5 28.62 1.97 -38.64
C SER A 5 27.85 2.67 -37.51
N HIS A 6 27.73 4.00 -37.61
CA HIS A 6 26.85 4.80 -36.74
C HIS A 6 25.44 4.17 -36.61
N VAL A 7 25.01 3.44 -37.63
CA VAL A 7 23.78 2.64 -37.68
C VAL A 7 23.72 1.58 -36.57
N THR A 8 24.79 0.82 -36.33
CA THR A 8 24.76 -0.27 -35.33
C THR A 8 24.68 0.23 -33.88
N SER A 9 25.30 1.38 -33.58
CA SER A 9 25.17 2.02 -32.26
C SER A 9 23.83 2.71 -32.07
N ALA A 10 23.24 3.26 -33.15
CA ALA A 10 21.90 3.83 -33.10
C ALA A 10 20.86 2.72 -32.89
N PHE A 11 21.00 1.61 -33.62
CA PHE A 11 20.14 0.44 -33.45
C PHE A 11 20.22 -0.12 -32.03
N SER A 12 21.43 -0.28 -31.45
CA SER A 12 21.53 -0.76 -30.06
C SER A 12 20.88 0.19 -29.06
N PHE A 13 20.92 1.51 -29.31
CA PHE A 13 20.24 2.48 -28.46
C PHE A 13 18.72 2.37 -28.57
N LEU A 14 18.18 2.19 -29.78
CA LEU A 14 16.75 1.95 -30.00
C LEU A 14 16.30 0.64 -29.34
N VAL A 15 17.11 -0.42 -29.39
CA VAL A 15 16.80 -1.68 -28.69
C VAL A 15 16.78 -1.46 -27.17
N LEU A 16 17.72 -0.70 -26.58
CA LEU A 16 17.66 -0.37 -25.15
C LEU A 16 16.36 0.37 -24.78
N ILE A 17 15.94 1.34 -25.60
CA ILE A 17 14.67 2.04 -25.41
C ILE A 17 13.48 1.08 -25.51
N ALA A 18 13.49 0.19 -26.51
CA ALA A 18 12.44 -0.82 -26.68
C ALA A 18 12.38 -1.82 -25.50
N MET A 19 13.53 -2.21 -24.94
CA MET A 19 13.59 -3.06 -23.74
C MET A 19 13.04 -2.35 -22.50
N ILE A 20 13.35 -1.06 -22.32
CA ILE A 20 12.79 -0.25 -21.23
C ILE A 20 11.28 -0.10 -21.38
N TRP A 21 10.80 0.20 -22.60
CA TRP A 21 9.37 0.26 -22.88
C TRP A 21 8.68 -1.09 -22.59
N TYR A 22 9.27 -2.19 -23.05
CA TYR A 22 8.73 -3.53 -22.83
C TYR A 22 8.75 -3.91 -21.34
N ALA A 23 9.76 -3.49 -20.57
CA ALA A 23 9.82 -3.74 -19.12
C ALA A 23 8.65 -3.14 -18.34
N PHE A 24 8.07 -2.04 -18.81
CA PHE A 24 6.83 -1.49 -18.24
C PHE A 24 5.60 -2.12 -18.88
N HIS A 25 5.58 -2.29 -20.21
CA HIS A 25 4.43 -2.83 -20.92
C HIS A 25 4.12 -4.28 -20.54
N SER A 26 5.12 -5.10 -20.19
CA SER A 26 4.94 -6.50 -19.83
C SER A 26 4.49 -6.72 -18.39
N GLN A 27 4.19 -5.67 -17.62
CA GLN A 27 3.77 -5.79 -16.21
C GLN A 27 2.26 -6.01 -16.06
N THR A 28 1.47 -5.72 -17.08
CA THR A 28 0.01 -5.78 -17.01
C THR A 28 -0.56 -6.30 -18.33
N PRO A 29 -1.68 -7.02 -18.31
CA PRO A 29 -2.45 -7.31 -19.51
C PRO A 29 -3.00 -6.05 -20.17
N SER A 30 -3.47 -6.20 -21.41
CA SER A 30 -4.40 -5.22 -21.99
C SER A 30 -5.78 -5.43 -21.36
N GLY A 31 -6.27 -4.43 -20.64
CA GLY A 31 -7.61 -4.39 -20.04
C GLY A 31 -8.74 -4.16 -21.04
N SER A 32 -8.63 -4.69 -22.26
CA SER A 32 -9.67 -4.54 -23.27
C SER A 32 -11.00 -5.09 -22.77
N VAL A 33 -12.03 -4.25 -22.77
CA VAL A 33 -13.37 -4.58 -22.30
C VAL A 33 -14.14 -5.27 -23.43
N GLU A 34 -13.87 -6.56 -23.63
CA GLU A 34 -14.59 -7.37 -24.60
C GLU A 34 -15.91 -7.87 -24.02
N ASN A 35 -17.02 -7.48 -24.66
CA ASN A 35 -18.37 -7.77 -24.15
C ASN A 35 -18.85 -9.21 -24.42
N ASN A 36 -18.17 -9.96 -25.30
CA ASN A 36 -18.62 -11.25 -25.82
C ASN A 36 -17.58 -12.37 -25.61
N LEU A 37 -16.96 -12.43 -24.45
CA LEU A 37 -16.09 -13.56 -24.08
C LEU A 37 -16.93 -14.76 -23.64
N PRO A 38 -16.49 -16.00 -23.96
CA PRO A 38 -17.10 -17.24 -23.47
C PRO A 38 -17.40 -17.22 -21.97
N ALA A 39 -18.43 -17.95 -21.56
CA ALA A 39 -18.86 -17.97 -20.16
C ALA A 39 -17.84 -18.63 -19.23
N ASN A 40 -17.04 -19.57 -19.72
CA ASN A 40 -16.00 -20.24 -18.96
C ASN A 40 -14.67 -19.46 -18.91
N GLU A 41 -14.62 -18.27 -19.51
CA GLU A 41 -13.45 -17.39 -19.48
C GLU A 41 -13.68 -16.19 -18.55
N TRP A 42 -12.58 -15.65 -18.01
CA TRP A 42 -12.60 -14.36 -17.31
C TRP A 42 -13.05 -13.25 -18.24
N SER A 43 -13.90 -12.33 -17.76
CA SER A 43 -14.23 -11.10 -18.48
C SER A 43 -14.14 -9.87 -17.58
N THR A 44 -13.23 -8.97 -17.94
CA THR A 44 -13.12 -7.65 -17.31
C THR A 44 -14.43 -6.86 -17.43
N ALA A 45 -15.20 -7.04 -18.51
CA ALA A 45 -16.50 -6.39 -18.67
C ALA A 45 -17.54 -6.86 -17.63
N ARG A 46 -17.58 -8.17 -17.35
CA ARG A 46 -18.48 -8.74 -16.34
C ARG A 46 -18.04 -8.35 -14.93
N ALA A 47 -16.74 -8.37 -14.64
CA ALA A 47 -16.19 -7.87 -13.38
C ALA A 47 -16.53 -6.39 -13.15
N LEU A 48 -16.35 -5.53 -14.17
CA LEU A 48 -16.70 -4.11 -14.10
C LEU A 48 -18.18 -3.86 -13.81
N ALA A 49 -19.08 -4.74 -14.25
CA ALA A 49 -20.50 -4.63 -13.91
C ALA A 49 -20.74 -4.83 -12.40
N HIS A 50 -19.94 -5.68 -11.73
CA HIS A 50 -19.99 -5.80 -10.28
C HIS A 50 -19.44 -4.56 -9.59
N VAL A 51 -18.27 -4.06 -10.02
CA VAL A 51 -17.68 -2.82 -9.48
C VAL A 51 -18.68 -1.67 -9.54
N LYS A 52 -19.28 -1.44 -10.72
CA LYS A 52 -20.25 -0.35 -10.92
C LYS A 52 -21.47 -0.42 -10.00
N GLU A 53 -21.92 -1.62 -9.67
CA GLU A 53 -23.06 -1.80 -8.76
C GLU A 53 -22.66 -1.56 -7.30
N LEU A 54 -21.45 -1.95 -6.92
CA LEU A 54 -20.93 -1.85 -5.54
C LEU A 54 -20.45 -0.44 -5.18
N SER A 55 -20.01 0.37 -6.16
CA SER A 55 -19.44 1.70 -5.92
C SER A 55 -20.37 2.88 -6.22
N LYS A 56 -21.69 2.67 -6.12
CA LYS A 56 -22.70 3.72 -6.38
C LYS A 56 -22.75 4.80 -5.30
N ALA A 57 -22.38 4.46 -4.08
CA ALA A 57 -22.38 5.34 -2.92
C ALA A 57 -21.35 4.84 -1.90
N PRO A 58 -20.90 5.70 -0.97
CA PRO A 58 -20.04 5.27 0.12
C PRO A 58 -20.70 4.18 0.94
N HIS A 59 -19.99 3.09 1.14
CA HIS A 59 -20.51 1.85 1.71
C HIS A 59 -19.70 1.43 2.95
N TYR A 60 -19.31 2.40 3.76
CA TYR A 60 -18.71 2.20 5.07
C TYR A 60 -19.69 1.52 6.03
N VAL A 61 -19.14 0.87 7.06
CA VAL A 61 -19.90 0.13 8.07
C VAL A 61 -21.03 0.97 8.66
N GLY A 62 -22.25 0.44 8.61
CA GLY A 62 -23.45 1.09 9.14
C GLY A 62 -24.19 2.01 8.16
N SER A 63 -23.58 2.36 7.02
CA SER A 63 -24.26 3.10 5.95
C SER A 63 -25.35 2.27 5.28
N LYS A 64 -26.25 2.93 4.54
CA LYS A 64 -27.28 2.25 3.75
C LYS A 64 -26.68 1.43 2.60
N ALA A 65 -25.68 1.98 1.90
CA ALA A 65 -25.07 1.30 0.75
C ALA A 65 -24.29 0.05 1.17
N HIS A 66 -23.72 0.03 2.39
CA HIS A 66 -23.10 -1.16 2.98
C HIS A 66 -24.05 -2.36 3.06
N GLU A 67 -25.28 -2.16 3.55
CA GLU A 67 -26.32 -3.19 3.54
C GLU A 67 -26.70 -3.63 2.12
N GLU A 68 -26.87 -2.66 1.21
CA GLU A 68 -27.23 -2.92 -0.18
C GLU A 68 -26.15 -3.75 -0.90
N ASN A 69 -24.88 -3.45 -0.66
CA ASN A 69 -23.73 -4.19 -1.18
C ASN A 69 -23.69 -5.61 -0.62
N ARG A 70 -23.87 -5.80 0.70
CA ARG A 70 -23.93 -7.14 1.30
C ARG A 70 -25.04 -8.00 0.69
N ILE A 71 -26.23 -7.41 0.50
CA ILE A 71 -27.37 -8.06 -0.14
C ILE A 71 -27.05 -8.40 -1.60
N TYR A 72 -26.41 -7.50 -2.34
CA TYR A 72 -26.01 -7.71 -3.72
C TYR A 72 -25.04 -8.89 -3.84
N ILE A 73 -23.95 -8.90 -3.06
CA ILE A 73 -22.92 -9.95 -3.09
C ILE A 73 -23.53 -11.31 -2.76
N LYS A 74 -24.33 -11.38 -1.68
CA LYS A 74 -25.08 -12.59 -1.32
C LYS A 74 -25.91 -13.10 -2.49
N ARG A 75 -26.67 -12.23 -3.17
CA ARG A 75 -27.49 -12.60 -4.33
C ARG A 75 -26.66 -13.09 -5.50
N GLN A 76 -25.48 -12.52 -5.76
CA GLN A 76 -24.61 -12.98 -6.86
C GLN A 76 -24.07 -14.38 -6.58
N LEU A 77 -23.65 -14.66 -5.34
CA LEU A 77 -23.23 -16.00 -4.93
C LEU A 77 -24.39 -17.01 -5.02
N GLU A 78 -25.58 -16.65 -4.55
CA GLU A 78 -26.78 -17.52 -4.63
C GLU A 78 -27.20 -17.81 -6.07
N LYS A 79 -27.05 -16.85 -7.00
CA LYS A 79 -27.30 -17.07 -8.44
C LYS A 79 -26.36 -18.12 -9.05
N MET A 80 -25.18 -18.32 -8.47
CA MET A 80 -24.24 -19.38 -8.85
C MET A 80 -24.58 -20.73 -8.18
N GLY A 81 -25.68 -20.81 -7.42
CA GLY A 81 -26.10 -22.02 -6.70
C GLY A 81 -25.35 -22.23 -5.37
N LEU A 82 -24.64 -21.21 -4.88
CA LEU A 82 -23.85 -21.30 -3.66
C LEU A 82 -24.69 -20.99 -2.42
N LYS A 83 -24.39 -21.67 -1.32
CA LYS A 83 -24.99 -21.36 0.00
C LYS A 83 -24.15 -20.29 0.67
N VAL A 84 -24.82 -19.24 1.15
CA VAL A 84 -24.18 -18.09 1.79
C VAL A 84 -24.54 -18.07 3.27
N GLU A 85 -23.52 -17.92 4.10
CA GLU A 85 -23.62 -17.68 5.54
C GLU A 85 -23.19 -16.24 5.83
N ILE A 86 -23.96 -15.54 6.65
CA ILE A 86 -23.57 -14.22 7.17
C ILE A 86 -23.12 -14.44 8.61
N GLN A 87 -21.86 -14.13 8.88
CA GLN A 87 -21.27 -14.19 10.21
C GLN A 87 -21.21 -12.78 10.78
N THR A 88 -21.80 -12.56 11.95
CA THR A 88 -21.84 -11.24 12.58
C THR A 88 -21.51 -11.31 14.06
N GLY A 89 -20.69 -10.38 14.54
CA GLY A 89 -20.34 -10.21 15.95
C GLY A 89 -19.63 -8.88 16.18
N PHE A 90 -19.49 -8.48 17.44
CA PHE A 90 -18.64 -7.34 17.78
C PHE A 90 -17.18 -7.80 17.91
N THR A 91 -16.25 -6.97 17.47
CA THR A 91 -14.81 -7.13 17.70
C THR A 91 -14.18 -5.80 18.06
N ILE A 92 -13.12 -5.84 18.87
CA ILE A 92 -12.37 -4.67 19.29
C ILE A 92 -10.88 -4.95 19.18
N ASP A 93 -10.16 -4.07 18.48
CA ASP A 93 -8.71 -4.19 18.33
C ASP A 93 -7.95 -3.69 19.58
N GLU A 94 -6.63 -3.84 19.58
CA GLU A 94 -5.76 -3.38 20.67
C GLU A 94 -5.78 -1.84 20.86
N TYR A 95 -6.15 -1.08 19.82
CA TYR A 95 -6.20 0.39 19.84
C TYR A 95 -7.56 0.94 20.29
N GLY A 96 -8.55 0.08 20.53
CA GLY A 96 -9.90 0.44 20.97
C GLY A 96 -10.89 0.69 19.82
N ASN A 97 -10.58 0.28 18.59
CA ASN A 97 -11.51 0.36 17.46
C ASN A 97 -12.52 -0.78 17.54
N LEU A 98 -13.77 -0.44 17.81
CA LEU A 98 -14.89 -1.35 17.95
C LEU A 98 -15.77 -1.27 16.70
N ALA A 99 -16.10 -2.42 16.13
CA ALA A 99 -17.06 -2.53 15.04
C ALA A 99 -17.91 -3.79 15.20
N ARG A 100 -18.98 -3.91 14.39
CA ARG A 100 -19.83 -5.10 14.30
C ARG A 100 -19.84 -5.65 12.87
N PRO A 101 -18.73 -6.25 12.40
CA PRO A 101 -18.61 -6.78 11.05
C PRO A 101 -19.69 -7.82 10.72
N SER A 102 -20.10 -7.89 9.46
CA SER A 102 -21.02 -8.87 8.88
C SER A 102 -20.40 -9.55 7.65
N ASN A 103 -19.47 -10.48 7.91
CA ASN A 103 -18.76 -11.23 6.87
C ASN A 103 -19.70 -12.10 6.03
N ILE A 104 -19.41 -12.23 4.74
CA ILE A 104 -20.15 -13.05 3.78
C ILE A 104 -19.30 -14.27 3.43
N ILE A 105 -19.78 -15.46 3.77
CA ILE A 105 -19.00 -16.69 3.67
C ILE A 105 -19.73 -17.70 2.80
N SER A 106 -19.00 -18.34 1.89
CA SER A 106 -19.52 -19.46 1.10
C SER A 106 -18.47 -20.55 0.95
N ARG A 107 -18.93 -21.81 0.85
CA ARG A 107 -18.07 -22.98 0.62
C ARG A 107 -18.56 -23.76 -0.57
N ILE A 108 -17.64 -24.05 -1.48
CA ILE A 108 -17.82 -24.89 -2.65
C ILE A 108 -17.15 -26.24 -2.35
N PRO A 109 -17.91 -27.32 -2.15
CA PRO A 109 -17.33 -28.63 -1.88
C PRO A 109 -16.54 -29.15 -3.09
N GLY A 110 -15.34 -29.63 -2.82
CA GLY A 110 -14.47 -30.30 -3.76
C GLY A 110 -14.83 -31.78 -3.94
N THR A 111 -14.38 -32.35 -5.05
CA THR A 111 -14.59 -33.77 -5.39
C THR A 111 -13.65 -34.72 -4.62
N GLY A 112 -12.56 -34.20 -4.07
CA GLY A 112 -11.54 -34.96 -3.33
C GLY A 112 -11.96 -35.36 -1.91
N ASN A 113 -12.95 -34.68 -1.31
CA ASN A 113 -13.46 -34.93 0.04
C ASN A 113 -12.39 -34.96 1.15
N THR A 114 -11.28 -34.20 1.00
CA THR A 114 -10.24 -34.07 2.03
C THR A 114 -10.68 -33.15 3.17
N GLY A 115 -11.59 -32.21 2.89
CA GLY A 115 -11.98 -31.14 3.80
C GLY A 115 -11.05 -29.93 3.74
N ASP A 116 -9.87 -30.06 3.13
CA ASP A 116 -8.92 -28.98 2.93
C ASP A 116 -9.41 -27.99 1.85
N ALA A 117 -9.16 -26.71 2.10
CA ALA A 117 -9.65 -25.64 1.24
C ALA A 117 -8.58 -24.61 0.87
N ILE A 118 -8.71 -24.08 -0.35
CA ILE A 118 -8.20 -22.75 -0.70
C ILE A 118 -9.26 -21.70 -0.36
N ALA A 119 -8.85 -20.57 0.21
CA ALA A 119 -9.74 -19.42 0.39
C ALA A 119 -9.44 -18.30 -0.61
N LEU A 120 -10.51 -17.68 -1.12
CA LEU A 120 -10.48 -16.42 -1.85
C LEU A 120 -11.03 -15.34 -0.93
N MET A 121 -10.28 -14.25 -0.74
CA MET A 121 -10.55 -13.24 0.26
C MET A 121 -10.42 -11.82 -0.28
N THR A 122 -11.25 -10.92 0.23
CA THR A 122 -11.27 -9.47 -0.01
C THR A 122 -12.32 -8.85 0.93
N HIS A 123 -12.28 -7.55 1.17
CA HIS A 123 -13.29 -6.84 1.95
C HIS A 123 -14.37 -6.20 1.06
N TYR A 124 -15.52 -5.82 1.65
CA TYR A 124 -16.60 -5.13 0.90
C TYR A 124 -17.00 -3.78 1.49
N ASP A 125 -16.47 -3.38 2.63
CA ASP A 125 -16.65 -2.04 3.16
C ASP A 125 -15.78 -1.02 2.40
N SER A 126 -16.14 0.25 2.48
CA SER A 126 -15.29 1.35 2.02
C SER A 126 -14.81 2.14 3.23
N ASP A 127 -13.69 2.86 3.08
CA ASP A 127 -13.27 3.86 4.07
C ASP A 127 -14.44 4.79 4.47
N PRO A 128 -14.55 5.17 5.76
CA PRO A 128 -15.64 5.98 6.27
C PRO A 128 -15.97 7.24 5.49
N HIS A 129 -17.24 7.62 5.57
CA HIS A 129 -17.80 8.89 5.08
C HIS A 129 -17.88 9.05 3.55
N SER A 130 -16.77 9.12 2.82
CA SER A 130 -16.75 9.66 1.44
C SER A 130 -16.21 8.74 0.34
N SER A 131 -15.51 7.67 0.69
CA SER A 131 -14.95 6.77 -0.33
C SER A 131 -16.05 6.02 -1.07
N LEU A 132 -15.99 5.96 -2.40
CA LEU A 132 -16.92 5.14 -3.20
C LEU A 132 -16.45 3.68 -3.33
N GLY A 133 -15.21 3.36 -2.93
CA GLY A 133 -14.67 2.01 -2.80
C GLY A 133 -14.65 1.18 -4.10
N ALA A 134 -14.54 1.81 -5.28
CA ALA A 134 -14.55 1.08 -6.55
C ALA A 134 -13.30 0.20 -6.73
N SER A 135 -12.14 0.73 -6.34
CA SER A 135 -10.89 0.01 -6.29
C SER A 135 -10.79 -0.72 -4.96
N ASP A 136 -11.15 -0.06 -3.85
CA ASP A 136 -10.94 -0.53 -2.48
C ASP A 136 -12.25 -0.87 -1.73
N ALA A 137 -12.71 -2.12 -1.70
CA ALA A 137 -12.23 -3.27 -2.48
C ALA A 137 -13.31 -3.90 -3.37
N ALA A 138 -14.23 -3.10 -3.92
CA ALA A 138 -15.20 -3.61 -4.89
C ALA A 138 -14.54 -4.31 -6.10
N SER A 139 -13.31 -3.92 -6.46
CA SER A 139 -12.49 -4.58 -7.47
C SER A 139 -12.10 -6.02 -7.08
N GLY A 140 -11.76 -6.27 -5.82
CA GLY A 140 -11.46 -7.58 -5.26
C GLY A 140 -12.72 -8.45 -5.21
N VAL A 141 -13.85 -7.90 -4.74
CA VAL A 141 -15.15 -8.58 -4.76
C VAL A 141 -15.53 -8.99 -6.19
N ALA A 142 -15.39 -8.08 -7.14
CA ALA A 142 -15.66 -8.33 -8.54
C ALA A 142 -14.75 -9.42 -9.13
N THR A 143 -13.47 -9.42 -8.74
CA THR A 143 -12.50 -10.44 -9.15
C THR A 143 -12.92 -11.83 -8.68
N ILE A 144 -13.31 -11.97 -7.41
CA ILE A 144 -13.76 -13.26 -6.87
C ILE A 144 -15.07 -13.70 -7.54
N LEU A 145 -16.06 -12.81 -7.67
CA LEU A 145 -17.36 -13.15 -8.25
C LEU A 145 -17.23 -13.60 -9.71
N GLU A 146 -16.54 -12.83 -10.55
CA GLU A 146 -16.38 -13.20 -11.96
C GLU A 146 -15.49 -14.44 -12.13
N GLY A 147 -14.41 -14.55 -11.35
CA GLY A 147 -13.51 -15.70 -11.41
C GLY A 147 -14.21 -17.02 -11.03
N ILE A 148 -14.97 -17.03 -9.94
CA ILE A 148 -15.75 -18.20 -9.52
C ILE A 148 -16.85 -18.52 -10.53
N ARG A 149 -17.56 -17.52 -11.06
CA ARG A 149 -18.57 -17.71 -12.10
C ARG A 149 -17.98 -18.36 -13.34
N ALA A 150 -16.82 -17.89 -13.80
CA ALA A 150 -16.11 -18.46 -14.94
C ALA A 150 -15.68 -19.91 -14.65
N TYR A 151 -15.00 -20.12 -13.52
CA TYR A 151 -14.49 -21.44 -13.10
C TYR A 151 -15.59 -22.51 -13.00
N LEU A 152 -16.73 -22.18 -12.36
CA LEU A 152 -17.83 -23.14 -12.16
C LEU A 152 -18.65 -23.45 -13.42
N THR A 153 -18.38 -22.78 -14.54
CA THR A 153 -19.13 -23.02 -15.79
C THR A 153 -18.88 -24.43 -16.33
N ASP A 154 -17.64 -24.91 -16.28
CA ASP A 154 -17.24 -26.23 -16.79
C ASP A 154 -16.32 -27.03 -15.85
N LYS A 155 -15.85 -26.45 -14.74
CA LYS A 155 -14.97 -27.13 -13.78
C LYS A 155 -15.66 -27.42 -12.45
N LYS A 156 -15.14 -28.46 -11.79
CA LYS A 156 -15.43 -28.77 -10.39
C LYS A 156 -14.10 -28.88 -9.65
N PRO A 157 -13.95 -28.24 -8.49
CA PRO A 157 -12.68 -28.28 -7.78
C PRO A 157 -12.46 -29.65 -7.14
N VAL A 158 -11.20 -30.04 -6.92
CA VAL A 158 -10.84 -31.24 -6.16
C VAL A 158 -10.80 -30.91 -4.68
N ASN A 159 -10.13 -29.82 -4.33
CA ASN A 159 -10.16 -29.24 -2.99
C ASN A 159 -11.41 -28.38 -2.81
N ASP A 160 -11.75 -28.09 -1.57
CA ASP A 160 -12.82 -27.15 -1.30
C ASP A 160 -12.34 -25.72 -1.65
N ILE A 161 -13.29 -24.87 -2.06
CA ILE A 161 -13.04 -23.44 -2.22
C ILE A 161 -13.90 -22.71 -1.20
N ILE A 162 -13.30 -21.82 -0.42
CA ILE A 162 -14.00 -20.98 0.55
C ILE A 162 -13.90 -19.53 0.08
N ILE A 163 -15.05 -18.88 -0.06
CA ILE A 163 -15.14 -17.46 -0.38
C ILE A 163 -15.39 -16.74 0.94
N ILE A 164 -14.54 -15.77 1.25
CA ILE A 164 -14.61 -14.95 2.46
C ILE A 164 -14.62 -13.50 2.00
N ILE A 165 -15.78 -12.85 2.06
CA ILE A 165 -15.87 -11.41 1.88
C ILE A 165 -15.99 -10.78 3.26
N THR A 166 -14.90 -10.22 3.75
CA THR A 166 -14.76 -9.62 5.08
C THR A 166 -15.42 -8.25 5.14
N ASP A 167 -15.67 -7.78 6.36
CA ASP A 167 -16.30 -6.50 6.65
C ASP A 167 -15.48 -5.74 7.69
N ALA A 168 -15.59 -4.42 7.71
CA ALA A 168 -14.87 -3.54 8.63
C ALA A 168 -13.33 -3.71 8.56
N GLU A 169 -12.79 -3.90 7.36
CA GLU A 169 -11.34 -3.91 7.12
C GLU A 169 -10.75 -2.54 7.46
N GLU A 170 -11.40 -1.49 6.96
CA GLU A 170 -10.95 -0.09 6.99
C GLU A 170 -10.90 0.52 8.40
N LEU A 171 -11.48 -0.20 9.36
CA LEU A 171 -11.62 0.20 10.75
C LEU A 171 -10.64 -0.50 11.70
N GLY A 172 -9.84 -1.43 11.19
CA GLY A 172 -8.93 -2.24 11.99
C GLY A 172 -9.04 -3.75 11.77
N LEU A 173 -9.36 -4.19 10.53
CA LEU A 173 -9.37 -5.62 10.14
C LEU A 173 -10.37 -6.47 10.94
N ASN A 174 -11.43 -5.83 11.43
CA ASN A 174 -12.37 -6.38 12.41
C ASN A 174 -13.06 -7.66 11.90
N GLY A 175 -13.38 -7.72 10.61
CA GLY A 175 -14.01 -8.89 9.97
C GLY A 175 -13.09 -10.09 9.87
N ALA A 176 -11.83 -9.90 9.48
CA ALA A 176 -10.85 -10.97 9.44
C ALA A 176 -10.55 -11.51 10.84
N ASP A 177 -10.38 -10.64 11.83
CA ASP A 177 -10.23 -11.02 13.25
C ASP A 177 -11.43 -11.88 13.70
N TYR A 178 -12.66 -11.41 13.44
CA TYR A 178 -13.84 -12.17 13.84
C TYR A 178 -13.91 -13.53 13.14
N PHE A 179 -13.56 -13.60 11.85
CA PHE A 179 -13.58 -14.84 11.08
C PHE A 179 -12.55 -15.83 11.62
N VAL A 180 -11.27 -15.44 11.69
CA VAL A 180 -10.17 -16.35 12.01
C VAL A 180 -10.37 -16.98 13.39
N ASN A 181 -10.81 -16.17 14.36
CA ASN A 181 -10.92 -16.57 15.76
C ASN A 181 -12.23 -17.32 16.10
N ASN A 182 -13.27 -17.23 15.26
CA ASN A 182 -14.61 -17.77 15.60
C ASN A 182 -15.22 -18.69 14.54
N HIS A 183 -14.75 -18.68 13.30
CA HIS A 183 -15.39 -19.42 12.22
C HIS A 183 -14.85 -20.86 12.09
N ARG A 184 -15.77 -21.82 11.96
CA ARG A 184 -15.43 -23.26 11.88
C ARG A 184 -14.59 -23.64 10.66
N TYR A 185 -14.58 -22.81 9.62
CA TYR A 185 -13.82 -23.06 8.40
C TYR A 185 -12.34 -22.68 8.50
N THR A 186 -11.93 -21.87 9.49
CA THR A 186 -10.53 -21.43 9.62
C THR A 186 -9.56 -22.61 9.58
N LYS A 187 -9.85 -23.69 10.32
CA LYS A 187 -9.01 -24.91 10.38
C LYS A 187 -8.87 -25.67 9.05
N ASP A 188 -9.82 -25.48 8.14
CA ASP A 188 -9.89 -26.17 6.85
C ASP A 188 -9.07 -25.42 5.78
N ILE A 189 -8.82 -24.13 5.98
CA ILE A 189 -8.09 -23.28 5.03
C ILE A 189 -6.59 -23.60 5.10
N LYS A 190 -5.98 -23.85 3.95
CA LYS A 190 -4.55 -24.17 3.81
C LYS A 190 -3.75 -23.13 3.04
N MET A 191 -4.45 -22.29 2.28
CA MET A 191 -3.87 -21.28 1.41
C MET A 191 -4.91 -20.19 1.14
N ILE A 192 -4.50 -18.92 1.15
CA ILE A 192 -5.38 -17.78 0.87
C ILE A 192 -4.86 -16.99 -0.33
N LEU A 193 -5.77 -16.59 -1.22
CA LEU A 193 -5.54 -15.54 -2.22
C LEU A 193 -6.37 -14.31 -1.82
N ASN A 194 -5.70 -13.23 -1.44
CA ASN A 194 -6.32 -11.97 -1.02
C ASN A 194 -6.19 -10.90 -2.11
N PHE A 195 -7.27 -10.18 -2.42
CA PHE A 195 -7.31 -9.17 -3.47
C PHE A 195 -7.59 -7.79 -2.87
N GLU A 196 -6.67 -6.85 -3.10
CA GLU A 196 -6.62 -5.54 -2.42
C GLU A 196 -6.27 -4.40 -3.37
N SER A 197 -6.43 -3.18 -2.88
CA SER A 197 -5.94 -1.99 -3.55
C SER A 197 -5.38 -0.94 -2.57
N ARG A 198 -4.54 -0.05 -3.07
CA ARG A 198 -4.05 1.13 -2.35
C ARG A 198 -4.00 2.37 -3.25
N GLY A 199 -4.92 2.41 -4.20
CA GLY A 199 -4.95 3.31 -5.34
C GLY A 199 -5.84 2.72 -6.43
N SER A 200 -6.03 3.43 -7.53
CA SER A 200 -6.98 3.06 -8.58
C SER A 200 -6.33 2.45 -9.83
N GLY A 201 -4.99 2.36 -9.88
CA GLY A 201 -4.30 1.91 -11.10
C GLY A 201 -2.93 1.29 -10.92
N GLY A 202 -2.30 1.01 -12.07
CA GLY A 202 -0.97 0.39 -12.15
C GLY A 202 -0.95 -1.13 -11.93
N PRO A 203 0.23 -1.76 -11.98
CA PRO A 203 0.34 -3.21 -11.81
C PRO A 203 -0.07 -3.66 -10.40
N SER A 204 -0.78 -4.79 -10.32
CA SER A 204 -1.06 -5.49 -9.06
C SER A 204 0.17 -6.29 -8.64
N TYR A 205 0.74 -5.92 -7.49
CA TYR A 205 1.88 -6.56 -6.89
C TYR A 205 1.42 -7.79 -6.09
N MET A 206 2.01 -8.95 -6.39
CA MET A 206 1.87 -10.12 -5.52
C MET A 206 2.88 -10.03 -4.38
N LEU A 207 2.37 -10.12 -3.15
CA LEU A 207 3.11 -10.15 -1.89
C LEU A 207 2.90 -11.51 -1.21
N VAL A 208 3.97 -12.11 -0.71
CA VAL A 208 3.93 -13.43 -0.08
C VAL A 208 3.87 -13.31 1.43
N GLU A 209 2.81 -13.81 2.06
CA GLU A 209 2.62 -13.76 3.51
C GLU A 209 2.74 -15.14 4.15
N THR A 210 3.76 -15.32 4.98
CA THR A 210 4.09 -16.58 5.66
C THR A 210 4.66 -16.33 7.05
N ASN A 211 4.37 -17.23 8.00
CA ASN A 211 5.07 -17.32 9.30
C ASN A 211 6.37 -18.15 9.22
N GLY A 212 6.51 -18.97 8.19
CA GLY A 212 7.69 -19.77 7.88
C GLY A 212 8.48 -19.22 6.69
N GLY A 213 9.31 -20.09 6.08
CA GLY A 213 10.00 -19.75 4.84
C GLY A 213 9.07 -19.76 3.62
N ASN A 214 9.47 -19.08 2.55
CA ASN A 214 8.63 -18.86 1.36
C ASN A 214 8.76 -19.90 0.22
N ARG A 215 9.65 -20.90 0.33
CA ARG A 215 10.03 -21.71 -0.84
C ARG A 215 8.87 -22.46 -1.50
N LYS A 216 8.05 -23.16 -0.73
CA LYS A 216 6.94 -23.97 -1.29
C LYS A 216 5.85 -23.12 -1.94
N ILE A 217 5.51 -21.98 -1.35
CA ILE A 217 4.48 -21.08 -1.89
C ILE A 217 4.97 -20.42 -3.19
N ILE A 218 6.28 -20.10 -3.29
CA ILE A 218 6.90 -19.62 -4.53
C ILE A 218 6.94 -20.70 -5.61
N ASP A 219 7.28 -21.94 -5.25
CA ASP A 219 7.23 -23.06 -6.20
C ASP A 219 5.81 -23.30 -6.71
N ALA A 220 4.79 -23.20 -5.85
CA ALA A 220 3.39 -23.29 -6.24
C ALA A 220 2.97 -22.15 -7.18
N PHE A 221 3.34 -20.89 -6.86
CA PHE A 221 3.06 -19.73 -7.71
C PHE A 221 3.72 -19.86 -9.10
N LYS A 222 4.96 -20.37 -9.15
CA LYS A 222 5.65 -20.68 -10.42
C LYS A 222 4.94 -21.77 -11.21
N ALA A 223 4.47 -22.81 -10.54
CA ALA A 223 3.79 -23.93 -11.17
C ALA A 223 2.40 -23.58 -11.70
N ALA A 224 1.76 -22.55 -11.13
CA ALA A 224 0.49 -22.01 -11.63
C ALA A 224 0.63 -21.25 -12.97
N ASP A 225 1.86 -20.90 -13.38
CA ASP A 225 2.17 -20.29 -14.70
C ASP A 225 1.37 -19.00 -15.00
N VAL A 226 1.39 -18.05 -14.07
CA VAL A 226 0.77 -16.73 -14.26
C VAL A 226 1.45 -15.93 -15.38
N GLU A 227 0.67 -15.26 -16.21
CA GLU A 227 1.19 -14.58 -17.41
C GLU A 227 1.95 -13.27 -17.09
N TYR A 228 1.48 -12.51 -16.09
CA TYR A 228 2.01 -11.20 -15.71
C TYR A 228 2.53 -11.17 -14.26
N PRO A 229 3.59 -11.93 -13.91
CA PRO A 229 4.06 -11.97 -12.53
C PRO A 229 4.77 -10.66 -12.15
N VAL A 230 4.06 -9.76 -11.47
CA VAL A 230 4.63 -8.56 -10.84
C VAL A 230 4.86 -8.85 -9.36
N THR A 231 6.03 -9.40 -9.07
CA THR A 231 6.44 -9.77 -7.71
C THR A 231 7.96 -9.81 -7.59
N ASN A 232 8.51 -9.75 -6.39
CA ASN A 232 9.91 -10.06 -6.12
C ASN A 232 10.13 -10.19 -4.61
N SER A 233 11.21 -10.86 -4.21
CA SER A 233 11.53 -11.08 -2.80
C SER A 233 11.80 -9.79 -2.00
N LEU A 234 12.05 -8.65 -2.67
CA LEU A 234 12.20 -7.35 -2.02
C LEU A 234 10.86 -6.70 -1.67
N ALA A 235 9.82 -6.89 -2.49
CA ALA A 235 8.50 -6.27 -2.29
C ALA A 235 7.92 -6.62 -0.91
N TYR A 236 7.98 -7.89 -0.51
CA TYR A 236 7.53 -8.32 0.82
C TYR A 236 8.37 -7.76 1.97
N SER A 237 9.70 -7.64 1.78
CA SER A 237 10.59 -7.06 2.79
C SER A 237 10.29 -5.57 3.04
N ILE A 238 9.76 -4.88 2.03
CA ILE A 238 9.31 -3.49 2.12
C ILE A 238 7.90 -3.42 2.71
N TYR A 239 7.00 -4.30 2.27
CA TYR A 239 5.63 -4.39 2.79
C TYR A 239 5.61 -4.50 4.32
N LYS A 240 6.40 -5.40 4.91
CA LYS A 240 6.55 -5.55 6.37
C LYS A 240 7.10 -4.34 7.13
N LYS A 241 7.60 -3.32 6.42
CA LYS A 241 8.12 -2.08 7.02
C LYS A 241 7.14 -0.92 6.86
N LEU A 242 6.07 -1.09 6.08
CA LEU A 242 4.99 -0.13 5.95
C LEU A 242 4.00 -0.32 7.11
N PRO A 243 3.35 0.76 7.59
CA PRO A 243 2.32 0.68 8.62
C PRO A 243 0.98 0.21 8.02
N ASN A 244 1.03 -0.75 7.09
CA ASN A 244 -0.10 -1.24 6.35
C ASN A 244 -0.24 -2.73 6.62
N ASP A 245 -1.41 -3.12 7.06
CA ASP A 245 -1.83 -4.51 7.17
C ASP A 245 -3.05 -4.73 6.29
N THR A 246 -3.40 -5.98 6.06
CA THR A 246 -4.64 -6.37 5.35
C THR A 246 -5.27 -7.51 6.12
N ASP A 247 -6.48 -7.91 5.73
CA ASP A 247 -7.12 -9.10 6.29
C ASP A 247 -6.22 -10.35 6.25
N LEU A 248 -5.33 -10.46 5.25
CA LEU A 248 -4.38 -11.57 5.17
C LEU A 248 -3.35 -11.55 6.31
N THR A 249 -2.95 -10.37 6.81
CA THR A 249 -2.07 -10.26 7.98
C THR A 249 -2.69 -10.98 9.17
N VAL A 250 -3.97 -10.74 9.46
CA VAL A 250 -4.68 -11.34 10.59
C VAL A 250 -4.80 -12.85 10.43
N MET A 251 -5.14 -13.31 9.21
CA MET A 251 -5.21 -14.75 8.90
C MET A 251 -3.85 -15.45 9.06
N ARG A 252 -2.76 -14.76 8.74
CA ARG A 252 -1.39 -15.25 8.95
C ARG A 252 -1.05 -15.28 10.44
N GLU A 253 -1.27 -14.21 11.18
CA GLU A 253 -0.83 -14.10 12.57
C GLU A 253 -1.62 -15.00 13.51
N ASP A 254 -2.95 -14.95 13.44
CA ASP A 254 -3.82 -15.67 14.36
C ASP A 254 -4.14 -17.09 13.86
N GLY A 255 -4.25 -17.26 12.54
CA GLY A 255 -4.60 -18.53 11.91
C GLY A 255 -3.41 -19.42 11.56
N ASP A 256 -2.18 -18.88 11.56
CA ASP A 256 -0.99 -19.51 10.97
C ASP A 256 -1.25 -20.02 9.53
N ILE A 257 -1.93 -19.21 8.72
CA ILE A 257 -2.29 -19.54 7.34
C ILE A 257 -1.38 -18.78 6.38
N ASN A 258 -0.76 -19.49 5.43
CA ASN A 258 0.01 -18.84 4.37
C ASN A 258 -0.92 -18.26 3.29
N GLY A 259 -0.50 -17.18 2.64
CA GLY A 259 -1.25 -16.65 1.51
C GLY A 259 -0.46 -15.74 0.57
N LEU A 260 -1.13 -15.35 -0.50
CA LEU A 260 -0.67 -14.36 -1.47
C LEU A 260 -1.64 -13.18 -1.46
N ASN A 261 -1.10 -11.98 -1.25
CA ASN A 261 -1.85 -10.73 -1.34
C ASN A 261 -1.59 -10.06 -2.69
N PHE A 262 -2.63 -9.61 -3.39
CA PHE A 262 -2.55 -9.01 -4.72
C PHE A 262 -3.04 -7.57 -4.67
N ALA A 263 -2.11 -6.62 -4.51
CA ALA A 263 -2.41 -5.21 -4.29
C ALA A 263 -1.85 -4.31 -5.41
N PHE A 264 -2.71 -3.52 -6.04
CA PHE A 264 -2.28 -2.43 -6.92
C PHE A 264 -2.26 -1.11 -6.16
N ILE A 265 -1.29 -0.25 -6.47
CA ILE A 265 -0.92 0.91 -5.62
C ILE A 265 -0.72 2.21 -6.40
N GLY A 266 -0.89 2.18 -7.73
CA GLY A 266 -0.79 3.35 -8.58
C GLY A 266 -1.99 4.28 -8.39
N ASP A 267 -1.82 5.55 -8.73
CA ASP A 267 -2.90 6.54 -8.67
C ASP A 267 -3.48 6.72 -7.25
N HIS A 268 -2.60 6.68 -6.24
CA HIS A 268 -2.90 6.85 -4.81
C HIS A 268 -3.72 8.12 -4.46
N ILE A 269 -3.81 9.11 -5.34
CA ILE A 269 -4.63 10.30 -5.08
C ILE A 269 -6.12 9.93 -4.88
N ASP A 270 -6.56 8.84 -5.50
CA ASP A 270 -7.95 8.35 -5.43
C ASP A 270 -8.24 7.57 -4.14
N TYR A 271 -7.22 6.97 -3.54
CA TYR A 271 -7.31 6.09 -2.37
C TYR A 271 -8.01 6.76 -1.16
N HIS A 272 -9.03 6.10 -0.61
CA HIS A 272 -9.92 6.58 0.47
C HIS A 272 -10.69 7.88 0.15
N THR A 273 -10.86 8.23 -1.13
CA THR A 273 -11.57 9.45 -1.53
C THR A 273 -12.80 9.15 -2.39
N GLN A 274 -13.64 10.16 -2.61
CA GLN A 274 -14.73 10.07 -3.60
C GLN A 274 -14.24 9.84 -5.04
N LEU A 275 -12.94 10.00 -5.31
CA LEU A 275 -12.34 9.67 -6.60
C LEU A 275 -12.06 8.17 -6.76
N ASP A 276 -12.17 7.36 -5.70
CA ASP A 276 -12.15 5.90 -5.82
C ASP A 276 -13.48 5.38 -6.39
N ASN A 277 -13.73 5.71 -7.66
CA ASN A 277 -14.97 5.48 -8.36
C ASN A 277 -14.78 4.59 -9.61
N TYR A 278 -15.90 4.17 -10.19
CA TYR A 278 -15.93 3.28 -11.35
C TYR A 278 -15.18 3.86 -12.56
N GLU A 279 -15.24 5.18 -12.77
CA GLU A 279 -14.60 5.86 -13.88
C GLU A 279 -13.07 5.79 -13.78
N ASN A 280 -12.53 6.02 -12.58
CA ASN A 280 -11.09 6.11 -12.33
C ASN A 280 -10.37 4.76 -12.21
N LEU A 281 -11.05 3.68 -11.82
CA LEU A 281 -10.44 2.34 -11.72
C LEU A 281 -9.78 1.90 -13.06
N ASP A 282 -8.47 1.68 -13.10
CA ASP A 282 -7.80 1.22 -14.32
C ASP A 282 -8.27 -0.19 -14.71
N ARG A 283 -8.74 -0.31 -15.95
CA ARG A 283 -9.25 -1.56 -16.50
C ARG A 283 -8.14 -2.61 -16.67
N ASN A 284 -6.90 -2.18 -16.93
CA ASN A 284 -5.75 -3.08 -17.00
C ASN A 284 -5.46 -3.72 -15.64
N THR A 285 -5.67 -2.96 -14.57
CA THR A 285 -5.41 -3.39 -13.20
C THR A 285 -6.42 -4.43 -12.72
N LEU A 286 -7.71 -4.22 -12.98
CA LEU A 286 -8.73 -5.23 -12.73
C LEU A 286 -8.51 -6.49 -13.58
N ALA A 287 -8.16 -6.33 -14.85
CA ALA A 287 -7.80 -7.45 -15.72
C ALA A 287 -6.57 -8.21 -15.19
N HIS A 288 -5.61 -7.51 -14.58
CA HIS A 288 -4.42 -8.11 -13.99
C HIS A 288 -4.76 -9.00 -12.79
N GLN A 289 -5.61 -8.55 -11.86
CA GLN A 289 -6.07 -9.39 -10.76
C GLN A 289 -6.80 -10.65 -11.26
N GLY A 290 -7.64 -10.52 -12.30
CA GLY A 290 -8.24 -11.68 -12.98
C GLY A 290 -7.20 -12.63 -13.58
N SER A 291 -6.14 -12.10 -14.20
CA SER A 291 -5.04 -12.89 -14.77
C SER A 291 -4.20 -13.62 -13.72
N TYR A 292 -4.23 -13.18 -12.46
CA TYR A 292 -3.69 -13.95 -11.33
C TYR A 292 -4.70 -15.01 -10.85
N LEU A 293 -5.95 -14.61 -10.62
CA LEU A 293 -6.94 -15.49 -9.99
C LEU A 293 -7.15 -16.77 -10.80
N MET A 294 -7.38 -16.69 -12.11
CA MET A 294 -7.77 -17.85 -12.91
C MET A 294 -6.74 -19.00 -12.88
N PRO A 295 -5.45 -18.80 -13.22
CA PRO A 295 -4.45 -19.86 -13.15
C PRO A 295 -4.18 -20.34 -11.72
N LEU A 296 -4.17 -19.44 -10.72
CA LEU A 296 -3.94 -19.83 -9.33
C LEU A 296 -5.10 -20.65 -8.77
N LEU A 297 -6.34 -20.25 -9.06
CA LEU A 297 -7.54 -20.99 -8.69
C LEU A 297 -7.53 -22.39 -9.31
N ASP A 298 -7.24 -22.48 -10.62
CA ASP A 298 -7.10 -23.76 -11.32
C ASP A 298 -6.06 -24.67 -10.65
N TYR A 299 -4.89 -24.12 -10.33
CA TYR A 299 -3.79 -24.86 -9.73
C TYR A 299 -4.12 -25.34 -8.31
N PHE A 300 -4.53 -24.43 -7.41
CA PHE A 300 -4.76 -24.74 -6.01
C PHE A 300 -6.06 -25.51 -5.76
N ALA A 301 -7.05 -25.40 -6.66
CA ALA A 301 -8.24 -26.24 -6.59
C ALA A 301 -7.95 -27.72 -6.88
N ALA A 302 -6.79 -28.06 -7.45
CA ALA A 302 -6.41 -29.42 -7.82
C ALA A 302 -5.17 -29.97 -7.08
N THR A 303 -4.34 -29.10 -6.50
CA THR A 303 -3.07 -29.47 -5.85
C THR A 303 -3.27 -30.02 -4.44
N ASP A 304 -2.40 -30.92 -3.97
CA ASP A 304 -2.41 -31.34 -2.56
C ASP A 304 -2.12 -30.16 -1.62
N LEU A 305 -3.08 -29.84 -0.74
CA LEU A 305 -3.00 -28.73 0.22
C LEU A 305 -2.61 -29.18 1.63
N SER A 306 -2.36 -30.47 1.85
CA SER A 306 -2.24 -31.07 3.19
C SER A 306 -1.15 -30.45 4.08
N ASP A 307 -0.10 -29.89 3.47
CA ASP A 307 1.00 -29.24 4.19
C ASP A 307 0.89 -27.70 4.28
N GLY A 308 -0.17 -27.12 3.71
CA GLY A 308 -0.42 -25.66 3.67
C GLY A 308 0.73 -24.84 3.08
N PHE A 309 1.56 -25.46 2.24
CA PHE A 309 2.80 -24.88 1.70
C PHE A 309 3.76 -24.35 2.78
N LYS A 310 3.67 -24.87 4.01
CA LYS A 310 4.50 -24.45 5.14
C LYS A 310 5.93 -24.96 4.99
N THR A 311 6.89 -24.11 5.34
CA THR A 311 8.30 -24.48 5.43
C THR A 311 8.94 -23.89 6.67
N LYS A 312 10.06 -24.47 7.13
CA LYS A 312 10.79 -23.99 8.31
C LYS A 312 11.35 -22.59 8.04
N VAL A 313 11.36 -21.75 9.08
CA VAL A 313 12.03 -20.43 9.06
C VAL A 313 13.47 -20.56 8.54
N GLY A 314 13.88 -19.66 7.65
CA GLY A 314 15.18 -19.68 6.96
C GLY A 314 15.21 -20.54 5.69
N THR A 315 14.10 -21.19 5.33
CA THR A 315 13.94 -21.92 4.06
C THR A 315 13.37 -20.99 2.99
N ASP A 316 14.11 -19.92 2.68
CA ASP A 316 13.67 -18.84 1.82
C ASP A 316 14.36 -18.88 0.46
N ASP A 317 13.57 -18.64 -0.58
CA ASP A 317 14.02 -18.39 -1.93
C ASP A 317 14.05 -16.88 -2.19
N ILE A 318 15.05 -16.47 -2.97
CA ILE A 318 15.09 -15.19 -3.67
C ILE A 318 14.36 -15.39 -4.99
N TYR A 319 13.41 -14.51 -5.32
CA TYR A 319 12.58 -14.66 -6.50
C TYR A 319 12.30 -13.32 -7.20
N PHE A 320 12.17 -13.37 -8.53
CA PHE A 320 11.88 -12.22 -9.39
C PHE A 320 11.48 -12.70 -10.80
N PRO A 321 10.66 -11.93 -11.53
CA PRO A 321 10.29 -12.25 -12.90
C PRO A 321 11.40 -11.84 -13.88
N LEU A 322 11.53 -12.61 -14.96
CA LEU A 322 12.26 -12.20 -16.16
C LEU A 322 11.43 -12.49 -17.41
N PRO A 323 11.51 -11.63 -18.43
CA PRO A 323 10.91 -11.92 -19.72
C PRO A 323 11.38 -13.26 -20.28
N VAL A 324 10.46 -14.01 -20.90
CA VAL A 324 10.70 -15.32 -21.54
C VAL A 324 11.03 -16.46 -20.57
N LEU A 325 11.71 -16.19 -19.45
CA LEU A 325 12.06 -17.19 -18.44
C LEU A 325 10.99 -17.35 -17.34
N GLY A 326 10.00 -16.45 -17.28
CA GLY A 326 8.97 -16.45 -16.25
C GLY A 326 9.56 -16.10 -14.88
N MET A 327 9.00 -16.73 -13.84
CA MET A 327 9.44 -16.54 -12.46
C MET A 327 10.72 -17.34 -12.16
N VAL A 328 11.81 -16.62 -11.90
CA VAL A 328 13.09 -17.21 -11.49
C VAL A 328 13.18 -17.21 -9.98
N SER A 329 13.61 -18.34 -9.38
CA SER A 329 13.93 -18.41 -7.95
C SER A 329 15.19 -19.23 -7.68
N PHE A 330 15.86 -18.93 -6.57
CA PHE A 330 16.96 -19.74 -6.04
C PHE A 330 17.08 -19.59 -4.52
N PRO A 331 17.62 -20.58 -3.79
CA PRO A 331 17.73 -20.52 -2.33
C PRO A 331 18.58 -19.36 -1.83
N PHE A 332 18.11 -18.65 -0.79
CA PHE A 332 18.85 -17.56 -0.15
C PHE A 332 20.23 -18.00 0.37
N SER A 333 20.36 -19.26 0.77
CA SER A 333 21.62 -19.84 1.24
C SER A 333 22.76 -19.78 0.21
N TRP A 334 22.45 -19.61 -1.08
CA TRP A 334 23.44 -19.45 -2.15
C TRP A 334 24.09 -18.06 -2.16
N MET A 335 23.51 -17.06 -1.49
CA MET A 335 23.99 -15.68 -1.57
C MET A 335 25.45 -15.53 -1.12
N SER A 336 25.85 -16.24 -0.07
CA SER A 336 27.21 -16.16 0.45
C SER A 336 28.25 -16.62 -0.57
N ILE A 337 28.03 -17.78 -1.18
CA ILE A 337 28.93 -18.33 -2.19
C ILE A 337 28.91 -17.51 -3.48
N LEU A 338 27.75 -17.00 -3.91
CA LEU A 338 27.64 -16.16 -5.11
C LEU A 338 28.36 -14.82 -4.95
N ILE A 339 28.28 -14.19 -3.78
CA ILE A 339 28.99 -12.92 -3.48
C ILE A 339 30.50 -13.14 -3.43
N ILE A 340 30.97 -14.21 -2.80
CA ILE A 340 32.39 -14.54 -2.74
C ILE A 340 32.94 -14.82 -4.14
N ILE A 341 32.25 -15.66 -4.92
CA ILE A 341 32.66 -15.98 -6.30
C ILE A 341 32.67 -14.74 -7.18
N SER A 342 31.63 -13.91 -7.12
CA SER A 342 31.57 -12.67 -7.91
C SER A 342 32.66 -11.67 -7.51
N GLY A 343 33.03 -11.60 -6.23
CA GLY A 343 34.14 -10.77 -5.75
C GLY A 343 35.50 -11.25 -6.26
N ILE A 344 35.76 -12.56 -6.17
CA ILE A 344 36.97 -13.19 -6.73
C ILE A 344 37.03 -12.97 -8.25
N LEU A 345 35.92 -13.16 -8.95
CA LEU A 345 35.84 -12.95 -10.40
C LEU A 345 36.08 -11.48 -10.77
N LEU A 346 35.49 -10.54 -10.03
CA LEU A 346 35.71 -9.11 -10.25
C LEU A 346 37.20 -8.75 -10.10
N LEU A 347 37.84 -9.20 -9.02
CA LEU A 347 39.28 -8.98 -8.79
C LEU A 347 40.12 -9.64 -9.89
N GLY A 348 39.80 -10.88 -10.25
CA GLY A 348 40.46 -11.62 -11.32
C GLY A 348 40.34 -10.93 -12.69
N LEU A 349 39.16 -10.38 -13.03
CA LEU A 349 38.94 -9.62 -14.27
C LEU A 349 39.69 -8.30 -14.27
N ILE A 350 39.80 -7.61 -13.12
CA ILE A 350 40.62 -6.40 -13.01
C ILE A 350 42.09 -6.74 -13.29
N ILE A 351 42.64 -7.77 -12.63
CA ILE A 351 44.02 -8.23 -12.83
C ILE A 351 44.25 -8.64 -14.29
N TYR A 352 43.36 -9.48 -14.84
CA TYR A 352 43.43 -9.94 -16.23
C TYR A 352 43.35 -8.78 -17.22
N GLY A 353 42.46 -7.82 -16.98
CA GLY A 353 42.30 -6.62 -17.80
C GLY A 353 43.54 -5.72 -17.78
N ILE A 354 44.20 -5.59 -16.63
CA ILE A 354 45.49 -4.87 -16.50
C ILE A 354 46.58 -5.62 -17.28
N ALA A 355 46.70 -6.93 -17.11
CA ALA A 355 47.67 -7.76 -17.84
C ALA A 355 47.49 -7.67 -19.37
N LYS A 356 46.25 -7.63 -19.85
CA LYS A 356 45.91 -7.41 -21.28
C LYS A 356 45.99 -5.95 -21.73
N LYS A 357 46.43 -5.01 -20.86
CA LYS A 357 46.51 -3.56 -21.08
C LYS A 357 45.18 -2.93 -21.49
N ARG A 358 44.06 -3.60 -21.19
CA ARG A 358 42.69 -3.18 -21.47
C ARG A 358 42.17 -2.27 -20.37
N ILE A 359 42.46 -2.62 -19.13
CA ILE A 359 42.22 -1.79 -17.96
C ILE A 359 43.51 -1.03 -17.64
N SER A 360 43.42 0.28 -17.45
CA SER A 360 44.45 1.12 -16.86
C SER A 360 44.01 1.53 -15.46
N LEU A 361 44.89 1.38 -14.46
CA LEU A 361 44.58 1.70 -13.06
C LEU A 361 44.17 3.18 -12.90
N GLY A 362 44.93 4.10 -13.49
CA GLY A 362 44.58 5.53 -13.45
C GLY A 362 43.22 5.83 -14.09
N GLN A 363 42.91 5.21 -15.24
CA GLN A 363 41.61 5.40 -15.89
C GLN A 363 40.45 4.71 -15.15
N MET A 364 40.74 3.62 -14.43
CA MET A 364 39.78 2.95 -13.55
C MET A 364 39.41 3.86 -12.38
N LEU A 365 40.41 4.46 -11.72
CA LEU A 365 40.19 5.44 -10.65
C LEU A 365 39.45 6.69 -11.16
N VAL A 366 39.82 7.21 -12.34
CA VAL A 366 39.06 8.29 -13.00
C VAL A 366 37.62 7.89 -13.28
N GLY A 367 37.34 6.61 -13.54
CA GLY A 367 35.98 6.09 -13.74
C GLY A 367 35.06 6.22 -12.52
N PHE A 368 35.61 6.31 -11.30
CA PHE A 368 34.81 6.58 -10.10
C PHE A 368 34.27 8.01 -10.08
N ILE A 369 35.00 8.98 -10.64
CA ILE A 369 34.61 10.40 -10.62
C ILE A 369 33.26 10.65 -11.32
N PRO A 370 33.07 10.29 -12.61
CA PRO A 370 31.80 10.55 -13.26
C PRO A 370 30.68 9.68 -12.69
N PHE A 371 30.97 8.48 -12.17
CA PHE A 371 29.94 7.62 -11.59
C PHE A 371 29.44 8.12 -10.23
N LEU A 372 30.35 8.29 -9.27
CA LEU A 372 30.01 8.81 -7.93
C LEU A 372 29.52 10.26 -8.01
N GLY A 373 30.09 11.08 -8.89
CA GLY A 373 29.60 12.43 -9.15
C GLY A 373 28.17 12.44 -9.70
N SER A 374 27.83 11.49 -10.58
CA SER A 374 26.45 11.36 -11.08
C SER A 374 25.49 10.94 -9.97
N LEU A 375 25.88 9.98 -9.12
CA LEU A 375 25.08 9.54 -7.98
C LEU A 375 24.86 10.67 -6.97
N ALA A 376 25.93 11.39 -6.62
CA ALA A 376 25.86 12.51 -5.68
C ALA A 376 24.94 13.62 -6.19
N LEU A 377 25.09 14.04 -7.45
CA LEU A 377 24.21 15.06 -8.04
C LEU A 377 22.76 14.56 -8.18
N SER A 378 22.56 13.29 -8.52
CA SER A 378 21.23 12.67 -8.63
C SER A 378 20.54 12.45 -7.29
N TYR A 379 21.31 12.42 -6.20
CA TYR A 379 20.78 12.46 -4.84
C TYR A 379 20.47 13.89 -4.41
N LEU A 380 21.47 14.78 -4.44
CA LEU A 380 21.39 16.12 -3.87
C LEU A 380 20.38 17.00 -4.62
N VAL A 381 20.45 17.07 -5.95
CA VAL A 381 19.63 18.03 -6.72
C VAL A 381 18.14 17.70 -6.63
N PRO A 382 17.67 16.47 -6.91
CA PRO A 382 16.25 16.13 -6.74
C PRO A 382 15.76 16.30 -5.30
N THR A 383 16.56 15.92 -4.29
CA THR A 383 16.16 16.05 -2.88
C THR A 383 15.90 17.51 -2.50
N TYR A 384 16.86 18.40 -2.75
CA TYR A 384 16.70 19.81 -2.40
C TYR A 384 15.71 20.53 -3.31
N THR A 385 15.58 20.12 -4.58
CA THR A 385 14.56 20.68 -5.49
C THR A 385 13.16 20.31 -5.00
N TRP A 386 12.93 19.05 -4.65
CA TRP A 386 11.64 18.61 -4.10
C TRP A 386 11.33 19.29 -2.76
N GLN A 387 12.33 19.39 -1.88
CA GLN A 387 12.19 20.11 -0.62
C GLN A 387 11.84 21.59 -0.83
N ALA A 388 12.44 22.26 -1.82
CA ALA A 388 12.12 23.65 -2.13
C ALA A 388 10.71 23.80 -2.73
N ILE A 389 10.30 22.87 -3.61
CA ILE A 389 8.96 22.85 -4.22
C ILE A 389 7.89 22.66 -3.14
N ARG A 390 8.02 21.64 -2.28
CA ARG A 390 7.00 21.30 -1.28
C ARG A 390 6.79 22.39 -0.21
N THR A 391 7.80 23.24 0.03
CA THR A 391 7.71 24.36 0.98
C THR A 391 7.32 25.67 0.30
N SER A 392 7.12 25.67 -1.01
CA SER A 392 6.83 26.87 -1.76
C SER A 392 5.33 27.20 -1.69
N PRO A 393 4.94 28.48 -1.55
CA PRO A 393 3.54 28.90 -1.50
C PRO A 393 2.71 28.54 -2.74
N PHE A 394 3.35 28.32 -3.90
CA PHE A 394 2.64 27.96 -5.14
C PHE A 394 2.36 26.46 -5.27
N TYR A 395 3.02 25.61 -4.47
CA TYR A 395 2.79 24.17 -4.49
C TYR A 395 1.75 23.86 -3.41
N VAL A 396 0.48 23.97 -3.78
CA VAL A 396 -0.60 23.72 -2.84
C VAL A 396 -0.64 22.24 -2.51
N GLU A 397 -0.51 21.94 -1.22
CA GLU A 397 -0.33 20.60 -0.68
C GLU A 397 -1.43 19.63 -1.15
N GLN A 398 -1.08 18.68 -2.02
CA GLN A 398 -1.89 17.48 -2.26
C GLN A 398 -1.49 16.46 -1.18
N SER A 399 -2.19 16.45 -0.04
CA SER A 399 -2.00 15.51 1.08
C SER A 399 -2.20 14.07 0.62
N SER A 400 -1.16 13.52 -0.01
CA SER A 400 -1.13 12.20 -0.62
C SER A 400 0.31 11.72 -0.61
N VAL A 401 0.50 10.42 -0.36
CA VAL A 401 1.80 9.77 -0.43
C VAL A 401 2.40 9.97 -1.83
N PHE A 402 1.56 9.92 -2.86
CA PHE A 402 1.91 10.16 -4.25
C PHE A 402 0.86 11.07 -4.94
N PRO A 403 1.24 12.28 -5.40
CA PRO A 403 0.32 13.26 -6.00
C PRO A 403 -0.01 12.93 -7.46
N ALA A 404 -1.04 13.57 -8.02
CA ALA A 404 -1.45 13.37 -9.42
C ALA A 404 -0.33 13.68 -10.44
N THR A 405 0.57 14.61 -10.10
CA THR A 405 1.75 14.94 -10.93
C THR A 405 2.97 14.06 -10.64
N GLY A 406 2.86 13.10 -9.72
CA GLY A 406 3.97 12.28 -9.22
C GLY A 406 4.74 11.56 -10.32
N TYR A 407 4.05 10.94 -11.29
CA TYR A 407 4.70 10.26 -12.41
C TYR A 407 5.52 11.20 -13.31
N LEU A 408 5.08 12.46 -13.47
CA LEU A 408 5.84 13.47 -14.22
C LEU A 408 7.13 13.85 -13.48
N TRP A 409 7.07 13.98 -12.15
CA TRP A 409 8.24 14.22 -11.31
C TRP A 409 9.22 13.05 -11.32
N VAL A 410 8.73 11.80 -11.27
CA VAL A 410 9.55 10.60 -11.40
C VAL A 410 10.25 10.58 -12.77
N ALA A 411 9.53 10.85 -13.85
CA ALA A 411 10.13 10.93 -15.18
C ALA A 411 11.18 12.05 -15.28
N ALA A 412 10.86 13.26 -14.80
CA ALA A 412 11.79 14.40 -14.79
C ALA A 412 13.10 14.06 -14.07
N THR A 413 13.01 13.47 -12.88
CA THR A 413 14.17 13.13 -12.06
C THR A 413 14.98 11.97 -12.63
N ALA A 414 14.33 10.95 -13.20
CA ALA A 414 15.01 9.88 -13.94
C ALA A 414 15.80 10.45 -15.13
N PHE A 415 15.19 11.30 -15.96
CA PHE A 415 15.86 11.94 -17.09
C PHE A 415 16.96 12.92 -16.67
N PHE A 416 16.80 13.59 -15.52
CA PHE A 416 17.88 14.38 -14.91
C PHE A 416 19.09 13.51 -14.58
N GLY A 417 18.90 12.38 -13.89
CA GLY A 417 19.98 11.44 -13.58
C GLY A 417 20.70 10.94 -14.84
N ILE A 418 19.94 10.58 -15.88
CA ILE A 418 20.49 10.17 -17.19
C ILE A 418 21.28 11.32 -17.85
N ALA A 419 20.77 12.55 -17.82
CA ALA A 419 21.43 13.72 -18.38
C ALA A 419 22.77 13.99 -17.69
N VAL A 420 22.79 13.99 -16.35
CA VAL A 420 23.99 14.14 -15.53
C VAL A 420 25.00 13.04 -15.85
N ALA A 421 24.55 11.79 -15.92
CA ALA A 421 25.42 10.66 -16.27
C ALA A 421 26.07 10.83 -17.65
N PHE A 422 25.28 11.12 -18.69
CA PHE A 422 25.84 11.36 -20.03
C PHE A 422 26.79 12.57 -20.07
N LEU A 423 26.51 13.63 -19.29
CA LEU A 423 27.34 14.84 -19.24
C LEU A 423 28.69 14.57 -18.55
N LEU A 424 28.69 13.95 -17.38
CA LEU A 424 29.94 13.62 -16.67
C LEU A 424 30.75 12.58 -17.44
N TYR A 425 30.10 11.55 -17.99
CA TYR A 425 30.75 10.62 -18.92
C TYR A 425 31.06 11.25 -20.29
N HIS A 426 30.70 12.50 -20.58
CA HIS A 426 31.24 13.18 -21.75
C HIS A 426 32.62 13.77 -21.46
N PHE A 427 32.81 14.33 -20.26
CA PHE A 427 34.07 14.99 -19.86
C PHE A 427 35.19 14.01 -19.51
N PHE A 428 34.88 12.94 -18.78
CA PHE A 428 35.90 12.04 -18.21
C PHE A 428 36.16 10.77 -19.03
N TYR A 429 35.43 10.58 -20.13
CA TYR A 429 35.38 9.29 -20.82
C TYR A 429 36.39 9.15 -21.95
N ASN A 430 37.07 8.00 -21.95
CA ASN A 430 37.92 7.58 -23.05
C ASN A 430 37.36 6.34 -23.77
N LYS A 431 37.05 6.48 -25.07
CA LYS A 431 36.48 5.41 -25.94
C LYS A 431 37.33 4.14 -26.04
N THR A 432 38.62 4.23 -25.71
CA THR A 432 39.53 3.07 -25.74
C THR A 432 39.63 2.36 -24.40
N ARG A 433 38.95 2.87 -23.36
CA ARG A 433 39.05 2.46 -21.95
C ARG A 433 37.68 2.13 -21.35
N VAL A 434 36.72 1.68 -22.17
CA VAL A 434 35.37 1.27 -21.73
C VAL A 434 35.42 0.32 -20.53
N ALA A 435 36.30 -0.70 -20.61
CA ALA A 435 36.49 -1.68 -19.55
C ALA A 435 36.94 -1.02 -18.21
N SER A 436 37.83 -0.03 -18.25
CA SER A 436 38.24 0.71 -17.04
C SER A 436 37.08 1.45 -16.39
N HIS A 437 36.24 2.12 -17.17
CA HIS A 437 35.11 2.90 -16.64
C HIS A 437 33.94 2.03 -16.18
N SER A 438 33.90 0.75 -16.57
CA SER A 438 32.84 -0.20 -16.17
C SER A 438 33.07 -0.79 -14.77
N VAL A 439 34.26 -0.61 -14.18
CA VAL A 439 34.61 -1.24 -12.89
C VAL A 439 33.91 -0.57 -11.71
N ALA A 440 33.80 0.76 -11.68
CA ALA A 440 33.23 1.48 -10.54
C ALA A 440 31.77 1.11 -10.25
N PRO A 441 30.86 1.02 -11.25
CA PRO A 441 29.49 0.54 -11.01
C PRO A 441 29.41 -0.89 -10.50
N LEU A 442 30.30 -1.78 -10.95
CA LEU A 442 30.34 -3.19 -10.51
C LEU A 442 30.85 -3.33 -9.08
N ILE A 443 31.86 -2.54 -8.69
CA ILE A 443 32.33 -2.49 -7.30
C ILE A 443 31.22 -1.99 -6.39
N LEU A 444 30.52 -0.92 -6.76
CA LEU A 444 29.41 -0.40 -5.95
C LEU A 444 28.28 -1.44 -5.84
N LEU A 445 27.88 -2.06 -6.95
CA LEU A 445 26.83 -3.08 -6.92
C LEU A 445 27.26 -4.32 -6.11
N TRP A 446 28.53 -4.72 -6.17
CA TRP A 446 29.05 -5.81 -5.34
C TRP A 446 29.00 -5.45 -3.85
N ILE A 447 29.36 -4.22 -3.47
CA ILE A 447 29.23 -3.72 -2.09
C ILE A 447 27.76 -3.71 -1.66
N ILE A 448 26.85 -3.25 -2.52
CA ILE A 448 25.40 -3.29 -2.26
C ILE A 448 24.96 -4.74 -2.00
N CYS A 449 25.31 -5.68 -2.87
CA CYS A 449 24.97 -7.10 -2.68
C CYS A 449 25.56 -7.66 -1.37
N LEU A 450 26.78 -7.28 -1.01
CA LEU A 450 27.44 -7.68 0.24
C LEU A 450 26.65 -7.18 1.46
N LEU A 451 26.27 -5.89 1.48
CA LEU A 451 25.52 -5.28 2.57
C LEU A 451 24.10 -5.84 2.72
N LEU A 452 23.45 -6.18 1.60
CA LEU A 452 22.10 -6.74 1.59
C LEU A 452 22.08 -8.20 2.07
N ALA A 453 23.13 -8.98 1.79
CA ALA A 453 23.20 -10.39 2.16
C ALA A 453 23.78 -10.64 3.55
N PHE A 454 24.63 -9.74 4.04
CA PHE A 454 25.31 -9.88 5.34
C PHE A 454 25.13 -8.61 6.17
N PRO A 455 24.32 -8.64 7.24
CA PRO A 455 24.25 -7.52 8.17
C PRO A 455 25.62 -7.34 8.82
N VAL A 456 26.13 -6.11 8.84
CA VAL A 456 27.36 -5.79 9.57
C VAL A 456 27.02 -5.57 11.06
N GLY A 457 26.47 -6.59 11.72
CA GLY A 457 26.15 -6.60 13.16
C GLY A 457 25.08 -5.62 13.67
N ASP A 458 24.57 -5.85 14.88
CA ASP A 458 23.62 -4.96 15.59
C ASP A 458 24.21 -3.59 15.96
N SER A 459 25.54 -3.46 15.86
CA SER A 459 26.33 -2.25 16.13
C SER A 459 27.06 -1.71 14.89
N GLY A 460 26.70 -2.17 13.69
CA GLY A 460 27.21 -1.62 12.44
C GLY A 460 26.75 -0.19 12.17
N LEU A 461 27.41 0.49 11.23
CA LEU A 461 27.07 1.86 10.85
C LEU A 461 25.66 2.01 10.25
N VAL A 462 25.01 0.94 9.75
CA VAL A 462 23.63 0.98 9.23
C VAL A 462 22.89 -0.37 9.45
N PRO A 463 22.33 -0.63 10.64
CA PRO A 463 21.51 -1.83 10.91
C PRO A 463 20.27 -1.92 9.99
N ALA A 464 19.79 -0.76 9.52
CA ALA A 464 18.66 -0.64 8.60
C ALA A 464 18.93 -1.14 7.16
N ALA A 465 20.16 -1.54 6.81
CA ALA A 465 20.53 -1.92 5.44
C ALA A 465 20.26 -3.39 5.09
N TYR A 466 19.90 -4.24 6.07
CA TYR A 466 19.61 -5.65 5.81
C TYR A 466 18.25 -5.80 5.10
N LEU A 467 18.31 -6.07 3.80
CA LEU A 467 17.16 -6.36 2.93
C LEU A 467 17.45 -7.65 2.15
N PRO A 468 17.37 -8.83 2.81
CA PRO A 468 17.73 -10.11 2.19
C PRO A 468 16.91 -10.40 0.92
N GLY A 469 15.69 -9.86 0.86
CA GLY A 469 14.83 -9.89 -0.31
C GLY A 469 15.42 -9.29 -1.59
N ALA A 470 16.40 -8.38 -1.49
CA ALA A 470 17.06 -7.77 -2.66
C ALA A 470 18.21 -8.63 -3.25
N GLY A 471 18.41 -9.86 -2.77
CA GLY A 471 19.54 -10.70 -3.18
C GLY A 471 19.63 -10.98 -4.69
N PHE A 472 18.54 -10.85 -5.44
CA PHE A 472 18.53 -11.01 -6.90
C PHE A 472 19.34 -9.94 -7.64
N PHE A 473 19.77 -8.86 -6.98
CA PHE A 473 20.74 -7.89 -7.53
C PHE A 473 22.08 -8.54 -7.93
N ILE A 474 22.38 -9.73 -7.40
CA ILE A 474 23.53 -10.55 -7.81
C ILE A 474 23.49 -10.94 -9.28
N ILE A 475 22.31 -11.05 -9.89
CA ILE A 475 22.13 -11.48 -11.28
C ILE A 475 22.60 -10.40 -12.27
N PRO A 476 22.15 -9.13 -12.17
CA PRO A 476 22.75 -8.01 -12.89
C PRO A 476 24.25 -7.87 -12.65
N LEU A 477 24.74 -8.14 -11.43
CA LEU A 477 26.17 -8.08 -11.14
C LEU A 477 26.95 -9.12 -11.94
N ILE A 478 26.52 -10.39 -11.91
CA ILE A 478 27.15 -11.48 -12.67
C ILE A 478 27.14 -11.16 -14.17
N CYS A 479 26.01 -10.70 -14.72
CA CYS A 479 25.91 -10.28 -16.12
C CYS A 479 26.84 -9.10 -16.44
N GLY A 480 26.96 -8.15 -15.52
CA GLY A 480 27.91 -7.05 -15.58
C GLY A 480 29.38 -7.51 -15.60
N LEU A 481 29.73 -8.56 -14.85
CA LEU A 481 31.06 -9.18 -14.89
C LEU A 481 31.33 -9.84 -16.26
N PHE A 482 30.33 -10.50 -16.86
CA PHE A 482 30.44 -11.02 -18.22
C PHE A 482 30.59 -9.90 -19.27
N LEU A 483 29.86 -8.80 -19.12
CA LEU A 483 30.00 -7.61 -19.96
C LEU A 483 31.41 -6.98 -19.83
N LEU A 484 31.95 -6.92 -18.62
CA LEU A 484 33.31 -6.47 -18.37
C LEU A 484 34.33 -7.39 -19.04
N TRP A 485 34.22 -8.70 -18.82
CA TRP A 485 35.07 -9.70 -19.44
C TRP A 485 35.06 -9.58 -20.97
N LEU A 486 33.88 -9.44 -21.57
CA LEU A 486 33.73 -9.30 -23.02
C LEU A 486 34.43 -8.04 -23.55
N ASN A 487 34.35 -6.92 -22.83
CA ASN A 487 35.03 -5.67 -23.16
C ASN A 487 36.56 -5.70 -22.91
N ILE A 488 37.05 -6.61 -22.07
CA ILE A 488 38.49 -6.90 -21.94
C ILE A 488 38.94 -7.78 -23.11
N TYR A 489 38.24 -8.88 -23.35
CA TYR A 489 38.59 -9.89 -24.35
C TYR A 489 38.54 -9.31 -25.77
N GLN A 490 37.47 -8.58 -26.10
CA GLN A 490 37.26 -7.99 -27.43
C GLN A 490 37.33 -6.46 -27.38
N LYS A 491 38.10 -5.85 -28.30
CA LYS A 491 38.18 -4.38 -28.43
C LYS A 491 36.82 -3.73 -28.75
N ARG A 492 35.97 -4.44 -29.49
CA ARG A 492 34.65 -3.98 -29.95
C ARG A 492 33.67 -5.15 -29.94
N PRO A 493 33.13 -5.52 -28.77
CA PRO A 493 32.16 -6.60 -28.66
C PRO A 493 30.95 -6.41 -29.56
N SER A 494 30.28 -7.50 -29.93
CA SER A 494 28.97 -7.45 -30.60
C SER A 494 27.95 -6.71 -29.72
N TYR A 495 27.19 -5.77 -30.29
CA TYR A 495 26.11 -5.11 -29.55
C TYR A 495 25.02 -6.10 -29.19
N LEU A 496 24.74 -7.09 -30.05
CA LEU A 496 23.73 -8.12 -29.78
C LEU A 496 24.04 -8.90 -28.49
N ILE A 497 25.27 -9.41 -28.35
CA ILE A 497 25.67 -10.16 -27.15
C ILE A 497 25.61 -9.28 -25.90
N MET A 498 26.05 -8.01 -26.02
CA MET A 498 25.97 -7.11 -24.87
C MET A 498 24.53 -6.76 -24.49
N LEU A 499 23.63 -6.59 -25.46
CA LEU A 499 22.21 -6.34 -25.21
C LEU A 499 21.54 -7.53 -24.54
N LEU A 500 21.87 -8.76 -24.94
CA LEU A 500 21.38 -9.98 -24.27
C LEU A 500 21.82 -10.03 -22.80
N LEU A 501 23.08 -9.68 -22.51
CA LEU A 501 23.59 -9.61 -21.15
C LEU A 501 23.04 -8.40 -20.35
N ALA A 502 22.48 -7.40 -21.02
CA ALA A 502 21.84 -6.25 -20.37
C ALA A 502 20.39 -6.52 -19.93
N ILE A 503 19.78 -7.62 -20.39
CA ILE A 503 18.39 -8.00 -20.05
C ILE A 503 18.19 -7.96 -18.52
N PRO A 504 18.95 -8.69 -17.68
CA PRO A 504 18.67 -8.68 -16.25
C PRO A 504 18.81 -7.30 -15.63
N THR A 505 19.80 -6.49 -16.02
CA THR A 505 19.95 -5.12 -15.53
C THR A 505 18.71 -4.27 -15.79
N ILE A 506 18.15 -4.35 -17.00
CA ILE A 506 16.98 -3.55 -17.39
C ILE A 506 15.73 -4.04 -16.67
N PHE A 507 15.39 -5.31 -16.80
CA PHE A 507 14.12 -5.84 -16.28
C PHE A 507 14.07 -5.93 -14.75
N ILE A 508 15.22 -5.96 -14.08
CA ILE A 508 15.28 -5.90 -12.61
C ILE A 508 15.21 -4.45 -12.11
N PHE A 509 16.04 -3.54 -12.61
CA PHE A 509 16.17 -2.22 -11.98
C PHE A 509 15.23 -1.15 -12.52
N VAL A 510 14.82 -1.24 -13.79
CA VAL A 510 13.98 -0.20 -14.41
C VAL A 510 12.60 -0.10 -13.75
N PRO A 511 11.90 -1.19 -13.44
CA PRO A 511 10.64 -1.13 -12.68
C PRO A 511 10.75 -0.34 -11.37
N PHE A 512 11.85 -0.50 -10.63
CA PHE A 512 12.07 0.19 -9.35
C PHE A 512 12.24 1.70 -9.47
N VAL A 513 12.55 2.24 -10.65
CA VAL A 513 12.60 3.69 -10.89
C VAL A 513 11.24 4.32 -10.62
N VAL A 514 10.14 3.59 -10.92
CA VAL A 514 8.76 4.04 -10.70
C VAL A 514 8.18 3.44 -9.41
N ALA A 515 8.39 2.15 -9.18
CA ALA A 515 7.73 1.43 -8.08
C ALA A 515 8.07 1.99 -6.69
N PHE A 516 9.33 2.43 -6.45
CA PHE A 516 9.70 2.95 -5.13
C PHE A 516 9.03 4.28 -4.79
N PRO A 517 9.10 5.34 -5.63
CA PRO A 517 8.35 6.56 -5.37
C PRO A 517 6.85 6.34 -5.22
N VAL A 518 6.25 5.44 -5.99
CA VAL A 518 4.81 5.12 -5.88
C VAL A 518 4.49 4.47 -4.53
N ALA A 519 5.27 3.47 -4.10
CA ALA A 519 5.01 2.72 -2.88
C ALA A 519 5.35 3.49 -1.58
N LEU A 520 6.45 4.25 -1.59
CA LEU A 520 7.02 4.91 -0.40
C LEU A 520 6.82 6.43 -0.39
N GLY A 521 6.28 6.98 -1.47
CA GLY A 521 5.94 8.39 -1.61
C GLY A 521 7.06 9.30 -2.08
N MET A 522 6.71 10.58 -2.24
CA MET A 522 7.56 11.58 -2.90
C MET A 522 8.80 12.00 -2.08
N ASN A 523 8.87 11.67 -0.79
CA ASN A 523 10.04 11.99 0.04
C ASN A 523 11.33 11.31 -0.46
N ILE A 524 11.20 10.21 -1.18
CA ILE A 524 12.33 9.48 -1.78
C ILE A 524 12.45 9.69 -3.29
N LEU A 525 11.88 10.76 -3.85
CA LEU A 525 11.87 11.03 -5.29
C LEU A 525 13.28 10.94 -5.94
N PHE A 526 14.34 11.28 -5.20
CA PHE A 526 15.73 11.15 -5.66
C PHE A 526 16.12 9.72 -6.08
N VAL A 527 15.45 8.70 -5.55
CA VAL A 527 15.71 7.28 -5.87
C VAL A 527 15.51 7.01 -7.36
N ALA A 528 14.54 7.67 -8.02
CA ALA A 528 14.33 7.55 -9.46
C ALA A 528 15.57 7.97 -10.25
N ALA A 529 16.22 9.08 -9.86
CA ALA A 529 17.44 9.57 -10.48
C ALA A 529 18.65 8.68 -10.16
N VAL A 530 18.82 8.27 -8.89
CA VAL A 530 19.92 7.42 -8.43
C VAL A 530 19.89 6.05 -9.11
N LEU A 531 18.72 5.39 -9.18
CA LEU A 531 18.57 4.11 -9.88
C LEU A 531 18.79 4.27 -11.39
N SER A 532 18.35 5.36 -11.99
CA SER A 532 18.64 5.65 -13.40
C SER A 532 20.15 5.76 -13.67
N VAL A 533 20.90 6.38 -12.75
CA VAL A 533 22.38 6.43 -12.81
C VAL A 533 23.01 5.06 -12.58
N LEU A 534 22.47 4.24 -11.67
CA LEU A 534 22.95 2.88 -11.44
C LEU A 534 22.77 2.02 -12.70
N VAL A 535 21.59 2.03 -13.31
CA VAL A 535 21.29 1.36 -14.58
C VAL A 535 22.24 1.86 -15.68
N PHE A 536 22.40 3.18 -15.80
CA PHE A 536 23.37 3.76 -16.73
C PHE A 536 24.78 3.21 -16.51
N GLY A 537 25.23 3.18 -15.25
CA GLY A 537 26.54 2.67 -14.82
C GLY A 537 26.76 1.22 -15.23
N LEU A 538 25.78 0.35 -14.97
CA LEU A 538 25.82 -1.07 -15.35
C LEU A 538 25.78 -1.26 -16.87
N LEU A 539 25.22 -0.30 -17.61
CA LEU A 539 25.21 -0.27 -19.08
C LEU A 539 26.41 0.46 -19.70
N VAL A 540 27.38 0.96 -18.91
CA VAL A 540 28.64 1.56 -19.43
C VAL A 540 29.40 0.65 -20.41
N PRO A 541 29.46 -0.68 -20.23
CA PRO A 541 30.02 -1.60 -21.24
C PRO A 541 29.41 -1.45 -22.65
N ILE A 542 28.18 -0.92 -22.77
CA ILE A 542 27.47 -0.64 -24.02
C ILE A 542 27.54 0.85 -24.36
N LEU A 543 27.03 1.70 -23.45
CA LEU A 543 26.88 3.15 -23.61
C LEU A 543 28.24 3.85 -23.75
N GLY A 544 29.30 3.27 -23.19
CA GLY A 544 30.66 3.71 -23.38
C GLY A 544 31.02 3.80 -24.86
N HIS A 545 30.63 2.83 -25.68
CA HIS A 545 30.99 2.85 -27.11
C HIS A 545 30.29 3.97 -27.91
N TYR A 546 29.31 4.67 -27.35
CA TYR A 546 28.61 5.76 -28.03
C TYR A 546 29.44 7.04 -28.12
N ARG A 547 29.43 7.69 -29.29
CA ARG A 547 30.24 8.89 -29.56
C ARG A 547 29.57 10.20 -29.15
N LYS A 548 28.25 10.29 -29.26
CA LYS A 548 27.48 11.55 -29.14
C LYS A 548 26.91 11.74 -27.72
N LYS A 549 27.71 11.51 -26.68
CA LYS A 549 27.26 11.61 -25.27
C LYS A 549 26.76 13.01 -24.90
N LYS A 550 27.43 14.07 -25.36
CA LYS A 550 26.97 15.46 -25.18
C LYS A 550 25.56 15.69 -25.75
N LEU A 551 25.27 15.14 -26.93
CA LEU A 551 23.95 15.27 -27.54
C LEU A 551 22.90 14.52 -26.71
N LEU A 552 23.20 13.30 -26.26
CA LEU A 552 22.30 12.53 -25.41
C LEU A 552 22.05 13.19 -24.04
N ALA A 553 23.08 13.84 -23.47
CA ALA A 553 22.93 14.65 -22.26
C ALA A 553 21.96 15.82 -22.48
N ILE A 554 22.15 16.58 -23.57
CA ILE A 554 21.28 17.72 -23.91
C ILE A 554 19.84 17.26 -24.15
N LEU A 555 19.64 16.19 -24.95
CA LEU A 555 18.30 15.65 -25.22
C LEU A 555 17.61 15.17 -23.94
N SER A 556 18.32 14.45 -23.07
CA SER A 556 17.76 13.97 -21.80
C SER A 556 17.40 15.14 -20.87
N PHE A 557 18.23 16.19 -20.85
CA PHE A 557 17.95 17.40 -20.08
C PHE A 557 16.74 18.18 -20.62
N LEU A 558 16.59 18.28 -21.94
CA LEU A 558 15.40 18.88 -22.56
C LEU A 558 14.13 18.08 -22.23
N ILE A 559 14.18 16.75 -22.28
CA ILE A 559 13.06 15.89 -21.89
C ILE A 559 12.71 16.08 -20.41
N CYS A 560 13.72 16.17 -19.52
CA CYS A 560 13.51 16.54 -18.12
C CYS A 560 12.76 17.88 -18.01
N GLY A 561 13.19 18.92 -18.73
CA GLY A 561 12.51 20.21 -18.76
C GLY A 561 11.06 20.14 -19.23
N VAL A 562 10.74 19.29 -20.21
CA VAL A 562 9.37 19.04 -20.68
C VAL A 562 8.50 18.42 -19.57
N PHE A 563 9.01 17.42 -18.85
CA PHE A 563 8.26 16.82 -17.74
C PHE A 563 8.07 17.78 -16.58
N VAL A 564 9.08 18.59 -16.23
CA VAL A 564 8.95 19.64 -15.21
C VAL A 564 7.89 20.66 -15.62
N TYR A 565 7.90 21.10 -16.89
CA TYR A 565 6.89 22.02 -17.41
C TYR A 565 5.47 21.45 -17.27
N PHE A 566 5.24 20.20 -17.69
CA PHE A 566 3.92 19.57 -17.54
C PHE A 566 3.53 19.32 -16.09
N ALA A 567 4.49 19.02 -15.21
CA ALA A 567 4.21 18.84 -13.79
C ALA A 567 3.69 20.13 -13.16
N PHE A 568 4.27 21.29 -13.50
CA PHE A 568 3.74 22.59 -13.07
C PHE A 568 2.43 22.96 -13.76
N ALA A 569 2.30 22.71 -15.07
CA ALA A 569 1.09 23.04 -15.82
C ALA A 569 -0.15 22.23 -15.37
N LYS A 570 0.05 21.11 -14.69
CA LYS A 570 -1.02 20.25 -14.12
C LYS A 570 -1.10 20.32 -12.59
N ALA A 571 -0.43 21.27 -11.95
CA ALA A 571 -0.40 21.37 -10.49
C ALA A 571 -1.66 22.03 -9.90
N GLU A 572 -2.41 22.78 -10.70
CA GLU A 572 -3.64 23.46 -10.25
C GLU A 572 -4.77 22.48 -9.96
N PHE A 573 -5.65 22.85 -9.02
CA PHE A 573 -6.84 22.07 -8.70
C PHE A 573 -7.84 22.10 -9.85
N SER A 574 -8.51 20.97 -10.05
CA SER A 574 -9.51 20.79 -11.09
C SER A 574 -10.54 19.77 -10.64
N SER A 575 -11.62 19.57 -11.41
CA SER A 575 -12.59 18.51 -11.12
C SER A 575 -11.98 17.09 -11.15
N THR A 576 -10.86 16.91 -11.87
CA THR A 576 -10.12 15.63 -11.92
C THR A 576 -9.00 15.53 -10.89
N THR A 577 -8.63 16.65 -10.27
CA THR A 577 -7.60 16.75 -9.24
C THR A 577 -8.05 17.76 -8.18
N PRO A 578 -9.15 17.49 -7.46
CA PRO A 578 -9.79 18.45 -6.59
C PRO A 578 -8.98 18.69 -5.31
N GLN A 579 -9.14 19.86 -4.73
CA GLN A 579 -8.57 20.20 -3.43
C GLN A 579 -9.26 19.39 -2.31
N LYS A 580 -8.48 18.87 -1.37
CA LYS A 580 -8.98 18.12 -0.20
C LYS A 580 -9.45 19.09 0.90
N THR A 581 -10.76 19.26 0.90
CA THR A 581 -11.72 19.95 1.78
C THR A 581 -12.00 19.36 3.16
N SER A 582 -11.88 20.07 4.27
CA SER A 582 -12.45 19.58 5.54
C SER A 582 -13.23 20.59 6.35
N LEU A 583 -14.34 20.14 6.94
CA LEU A 583 -15.19 20.94 7.82
C LEU A 583 -15.91 20.04 8.84
N VAL A 584 -15.85 20.42 10.11
CA VAL A 584 -16.52 19.73 11.21
C VAL A 584 -17.25 20.75 12.07
N TYR A 585 -18.49 20.44 12.46
CA TYR A 585 -19.23 21.18 13.47
C TYR A 585 -19.10 20.49 14.82
N LEU A 586 -18.62 21.20 15.84
CA LEU A 586 -18.45 20.71 17.20
C LEU A 586 -19.46 21.41 18.10
N LEU A 587 -20.31 20.67 18.80
CA LEU A 587 -21.25 21.17 19.81
C LEU A 587 -20.90 20.57 21.16
N ASP A 588 -20.61 21.41 22.15
CA ASP A 588 -20.56 21.00 23.55
C ASP A 588 -21.97 21.08 24.14
N ALA A 589 -22.54 19.91 24.46
CA ALA A 589 -23.90 19.81 24.97
C ALA A 589 -24.04 20.30 26.43
N ASP A 590 -22.95 20.36 27.19
CA ASP A 590 -22.97 20.79 28.59
C ASP A 590 -22.91 22.32 28.70
N SER A 591 -22.01 22.95 27.95
CA SER A 591 -21.89 24.42 27.92
C SER A 591 -22.83 25.08 26.91
N GLN A 592 -23.45 24.31 26.00
CA GLN A 592 -24.26 24.80 24.88
C GLN A 592 -23.48 25.79 23.99
N THR A 593 -22.19 25.52 23.80
CA THR A 593 -21.30 26.27 22.91
C THR A 593 -20.94 25.44 21.68
N ALA A 594 -20.67 26.11 20.56
CA ALA A 594 -20.33 25.42 19.31
C ALA A 594 -19.17 26.07 18.57
N GLN A 595 -18.49 25.27 17.76
CA GLN A 595 -17.34 25.67 16.97
C GLN A 595 -17.35 24.99 15.59
N TRP A 596 -16.87 25.71 14.59
CA TRP A 596 -16.42 25.17 13.32
C TRP A 596 -14.94 24.80 13.43
N ALA A 597 -14.56 23.64 12.91
CA ALA A 597 -13.19 23.18 12.88
C ALA A 597 -12.81 22.65 11.49
N THR A 598 -11.54 22.76 11.12
CA THR A 598 -11.00 22.25 9.86
C THR A 598 -9.58 21.72 10.03
N TYR A 599 -9.23 20.69 9.26
CA TYR A 599 -7.87 20.15 9.11
C TYR A 599 -7.09 20.83 7.97
N ASP A 600 -7.73 21.77 7.26
CA ASP A 600 -7.15 22.41 6.07
C ASP A 600 -5.96 23.31 6.46
N ASN A 601 -4.79 23.05 5.87
CA ASN A 601 -3.64 23.96 5.96
C ASN A 601 -3.81 25.19 5.05
N HIS A 602 -4.48 25.00 3.91
CA HIS A 602 -4.79 26.04 2.94
C HIS A 602 -6.30 26.10 2.74
N LEU A 603 -6.92 27.17 3.25
CA LEU A 603 -8.38 27.31 3.22
C LEU A 603 -8.88 27.60 1.81
N SER A 604 -9.78 26.75 1.31
CA SER A 604 -10.57 27.02 0.11
C SER A 604 -11.62 28.11 0.38
N ASP A 605 -12.18 28.70 -0.69
CA ASP A 605 -13.29 29.65 -0.56
C ASP A 605 -14.52 29.01 0.12
N TRP A 606 -14.73 27.71 -0.11
CA TRP A 606 -15.78 26.94 0.56
C TRP A 606 -15.53 26.80 2.07
N THR A 607 -14.32 26.45 2.49
CA THR A 607 -13.98 26.32 3.92
C THR A 607 -14.04 27.68 4.62
N LYS A 608 -13.60 28.75 3.94
CA LYS A 608 -13.63 30.14 4.46
C LYS A 608 -15.05 30.65 4.72
N GLU A 609 -16.07 30.12 4.05
CA GLU A 609 -17.47 30.51 4.30
C GLU A 609 -17.83 30.36 5.80
N LYS A 610 -17.34 29.30 6.44
CA LYS A 610 -17.55 29.04 7.88
C LYS A 610 -16.37 29.52 8.72
N ILE A 611 -15.14 29.16 8.34
CA ILE A 611 -13.91 29.41 9.11
C ILE A 611 -13.45 30.88 9.04
N GLY A 612 -13.80 31.62 7.99
CA GLY A 612 -13.34 32.99 7.76
C GLY A 612 -11.91 33.08 7.19
N ASP A 613 -11.47 34.30 6.88
CA ASP A 613 -10.16 34.57 6.26
C ASP A 613 -8.99 34.58 7.26
N ASP A 614 -9.25 34.87 8.54
CA ASP A 614 -8.25 34.96 9.61
C ASP A 614 -8.71 34.16 10.84
N PRO A 615 -8.80 32.82 10.74
CA PRO A 615 -9.24 32.00 11.84
C PRO A 615 -8.16 31.87 12.92
N GLN A 616 -8.60 31.54 14.13
CA GLN A 616 -7.67 31.21 15.19
C GLN A 616 -7.04 29.84 14.90
N PRO A 617 -5.71 29.69 15.06
CA PRO A 617 -5.11 28.37 15.14
C PRO A 617 -5.83 27.56 16.20
N ALA A 618 -6.11 26.29 15.90
CA ALA A 618 -6.63 25.40 16.92
C ALA A 618 -5.63 25.31 18.08
N ASP A 619 -6.01 25.75 19.28
CA ASP A 619 -5.20 25.46 20.47
C ASP A 619 -5.37 23.97 20.79
N THR A 620 -4.47 23.16 20.24
CA THR A 620 -4.58 21.71 20.31
C THR A 620 -4.13 21.11 21.64
N GLY A 621 -3.63 21.90 22.62
CA GLY A 621 -3.28 21.48 23.99
C GLY A 621 -3.02 19.98 24.24
N ASP A 622 -3.58 19.44 25.32
CA ASP A 622 -3.89 18.01 25.49
C ASP A 622 -5.25 17.66 24.82
N ALA A 623 -5.62 18.36 23.74
CA ALA A 623 -6.95 18.22 23.14
C ALA A 623 -7.17 16.79 22.63
N LYS A 624 -8.31 16.24 23.03
CA LYS A 624 -8.89 14.93 22.66
C LYS A 624 -8.88 14.78 21.13
N THR A 625 -7.78 14.24 20.61
CA THR A 625 -7.58 14.09 19.17
C THR A 625 -8.48 12.96 18.70
N ILE A 626 -9.45 13.30 17.83
CA ILE A 626 -10.34 12.32 17.20
C ILE A 626 -9.47 11.38 16.35
N ASP A 627 -9.71 10.07 16.45
CA ASP A 627 -8.86 9.10 15.77
C ASP A 627 -8.87 9.22 14.24
N SER A 628 -7.69 9.01 13.68
CA SER A 628 -7.36 9.14 12.26
C SER A 628 -6.07 8.37 11.96
N LYS A 629 -5.96 7.82 10.74
CA LYS A 629 -4.82 6.98 10.30
C LYS A 629 -3.45 7.63 10.53
N TYR A 630 -3.38 8.96 10.33
CA TYR A 630 -2.16 9.76 10.45
C TYR A 630 -2.13 10.68 11.67
N ASN A 631 -3.02 10.48 12.65
CA ASN A 631 -3.13 11.32 13.86
C ASN A 631 -3.30 12.81 13.52
N GLY A 632 -4.19 13.10 12.57
CA GLY A 632 -4.51 14.44 12.10
C GLY A 632 -5.15 15.28 13.20
N ARG A 633 -4.76 16.55 13.27
CA ARG A 633 -5.30 17.53 14.21
C ARG A 633 -5.96 18.67 13.46
N PHE A 634 -6.97 19.28 14.06
CA PHE A 634 -7.54 20.51 13.52
C PHE A 634 -6.45 21.57 13.43
N THR A 635 -6.41 22.26 12.30
CA THR A 635 -5.48 23.36 12.04
C THR A 635 -6.09 24.68 12.51
N TYR A 636 -7.38 24.87 12.24
CA TYR A 636 -8.10 26.10 12.54
C TYR A 636 -9.47 25.82 13.16
N ILE A 637 -9.87 26.71 14.06
CA ILE A 637 -11.20 26.72 14.68
C ILE A 637 -11.82 28.11 14.65
N LYS A 638 -13.16 28.15 14.72
CA LYS A 638 -13.93 29.39 14.85
C LYS A 638 -15.22 29.15 15.62
N GLU A 639 -15.59 30.10 16.46
CA GLU A 639 -16.86 30.05 17.18
C GLU A 639 -18.05 29.97 16.20
N ALA A 640 -19.02 29.12 16.54
CA ALA A 640 -20.22 28.87 15.76
C ALA A 640 -21.48 29.11 16.59
N THR A 641 -22.59 29.42 15.92
CA THR A 641 -23.89 29.46 16.59
C THR A 641 -24.27 28.05 17.05
N ALA A 642 -24.57 27.89 18.34
CA ALA A 642 -25.04 26.64 18.89
C ALA A 642 -26.43 26.29 18.34
N ILE A 643 -26.53 25.12 17.73
CA ILE A 643 -27.78 24.55 17.22
C ILE A 643 -28.28 23.56 18.26
N ASN A 644 -29.54 23.67 18.63
CA ASN A 644 -30.16 22.74 19.56
C ASN A 644 -30.35 21.36 18.90
N LEU A 645 -29.46 20.42 19.24
CA LEU A 645 -29.50 19.04 18.77
C LEU A 645 -29.98 18.12 19.89
N PRO A 646 -30.60 16.95 19.57
CA PRO A 646 -30.94 15.95 20.58
C PRO A 646 -29.71 15.60 21.43
N PRO A 647 -29.85 15.52 22.77
CA PRO A 647 -28.72 15.31 23.65
C PRO A 647 -28.14 13.89 23.50
N VAL A 648 -26.89 13.74 23.88
CA VAL A 648 -26.31 12.44 24.22
C VAL A 648 -26.76 12.09 25.64
N GLU A 649 -27.51 11.01 25.76
CA GLU A 649 -27.99 10.50 27.04
C GLU A 649 -27.02 9.44 27.57
N SER A 650 -26.77 9.48 28.89
CA SER A 650 -25.98 8.47 29.58
C SER A 650 -26.67 7.99 30.85
N GLN A 651 -26.52 6.70 31.14
CA GLN A 651 -27.10 6.07 32.32
C GLN A 651 -26.17 4.98 32.87
N ILE A 652 -25.85 5.06 34.16
CA ILE A 652 -25.23 3.95 34.88
C ILE A 652 -26.32 2.94 35.24
N THR A 653 -26.26 1.77 34.61
CA THR A 653 -27.26 0.69 34.76
C THR A 653 -26.86 -0.35 35.80
N VAL A 654 -25.56 -0.44 36.09
CA VAL A 654 -24.98 -1.28 37.15
C VAL A 654 -23.90 -0.45 37.82
N ASP A 655 -23.88 -0.45 39.15
CA ASP A 655 -22.80 0.09 39.97
C ASP A 655 -22.63 -0.83 41.17
N THR A 656 -21.48 -1.49 41.29
CA THR A 656 -21.25 -2.47 42.36
C THR A 656 -19.78 -2.49 42.75
N THR A 657 -19.53 -2.56 44.06
CA THR A 657 -18.16 -2.66 44.60
C THR A 657 -17.95 -4.02 45.26
N VAL A 658 -16.92 -4.74 44.82
CA VAL A 658 -16.53 -6.05 45.36
C VAL A 658 -15.02 -6.06 45.59
N ASN A 659 -14.58 -6.41 46.81
CA ASN A 659 -13.16 -6.53 47.17
C ASN A 659 -12.31 -5.27 46.85
N GLY A 660 -12.88 -4.07 47.02
CA GLY A 660 -12.19 -2.81 46.73
C GLY A 660 -12.15 -2.42 45.25
N LEU A 661 -12.76 -3.20 44.35
CA LEU A 661 -12.94 -2.85 42.94
C LEU A 661 -14.40 -2.46 42.68
N ARG A 662 -14.60 -1.30 42.07
CA ARG A 662 -15.91 -0.83 41.60
C ARG A 662 -16.08 -1.21 40.14
N THR A 663 -17.24 -1.76 39.79
CA THR A 663 -17.65 -2.05 38.43
C THR A 663 -18.88 -1.23 38.09
N ILE A 664 -18.79 -0.45 37.02
CA ILE A 664 -19.93 0.29 36.47
C ILE A 664 -20.30 -0.25 35.10
N LYS A 665 -21.59 -0.21 34.75
CA LYS A 665 -22.09 -0.45 33.40
C LYS A 665 -22.77 0.81 32.87
N LEU A 666 -22.07 1.55 32.04
CA LEU A 666 -22.50 2.81 31.44
C LEU A 666 -23.15 2.55 30.07
N LEU A 667 -24.42 2.89 29.95
CA LEU A 667 -25.15 2.96 28.68
C LEU A 667 -25.08 4.39 28.15
N VAL A 668 -24.65 4.56 26.89
CA VAL A 668 -24.67 5.84 26.19
C VAL A 668 -25.45 5.69 24.89
N ARG A 669 -26.37 6.61 24.63
CA ARG A 669 -27.24 6.59 23.45
C ARG A 669 -27.56 8.02 22.98
N SER A 670 -28.04 8.12 21.75
CA SER A 670 -28.64 9.34 21.22
C SER A 670 -29.90 8.97 20.43
N ASP A 671 -30.89 9.88 20.42
CA ASP A 671 -32.06 9.78 19.54
C ASP A 671 -31.76 10.32 18.13
N ARG A 672 -30.58 10.89 17.91
CA ARG A 672 -30.04 11.26 16.60
C ARG A 672 -29.24 10.10 16.01
N GLN A 673 -29.14 10.07 14.68
CA GLN A 673 -28.17 9.21 14.00
C GLN A 673 -26.74 9.48 14.52
N VAL A 674 -26.06 8.43 14.95
CA VAL A 674 -24.64 8.43 15.26
C VAL A 674 -23.97 7.38 14.41
N ASP A 675 -22.94 7.78 13.69
CA ASP A 675 -22.14 6.90 12.84
C ASP A 675 -20.85 6.49 13.56
N ARG A 676 -20.37 7.31 14.50
CA ARG A 676 -19.15 7.04 15.27
C ARG A 676 -19.22 7.63 16.68
N TRP A 677 -18.88 6.81 17.68
CA TRP A 677 -18.62 7.26 19.05
C TRP A 677 -17.12 7.31 19.33
N GLU A 678 -16.64 8.41 19.88
CA GLU A 678 -15.31 8.46 20.50
C GLU A 678 -15.46 8.60 22.01
N VAL A 679 -14.65 7.87 22.77
CA VAL A 679 -14.61 7.98 24.23
C VAL A 679 -13.20 8.31 24.66
N PHE A 680 -13.07 9.37 25.45
CA PHE A 680 -11.82 9.80 26.04
C PHE A 680 -11.87 9.66 27.57
N CYS A 681 -10.75 9.29 28.16
CA CYS A 681 -10.54 9.19 29.59
C CYS A 681 -9.07 9.55 29.91
N ASP A 682 -8.82 10.07 31.11
CA ASP A 682 -7.48 10.45 31.56
C ASP A 682 -6.46 9.29 31.36
N PRO A 683 -5.28 9.56 30.77
CA PRO A 683 -4.24 8.56 30.54
C PRO A 683 -3.64 7.97 31.83
N GLU A 684 -3.74 8.67 32.96
CA GLU A 684 -3.32 8.18 34.27
C GLU A 684 -4.31 7.18 34.88
N PHE A 685 -5.57 7.21 34.44
CA PHE A 685 -6.59 6.31 34.95
C PHE A 685 -6.37 4.88 34.44
N GLN A 686 -6.38 3.91 35.36
CA GLN A 686 -6.08 2.50 35.07
C GLN A 686 -7.29 1.61 35.36
N PHE A 687 -7.74 0.91 34.33
CA PHE A 687 -8.80 -0.09 34.46
C PHE A 687 -8.21 -1.45 34.81
N SER A 688 -8.97 -2.29 35.51
CA SER A 688 -8.62 -3.69 35.78
C SER A 688 -9.34 -4.66 34.85
N LYS A 689 -10.51 -4.26 34.33
CA LYS A 689 -11.26 -5.00 33.32
C LYS A 689 -12.12 -4.02 32.53
N ALA A 690 -12.27 -4.27 31.23
CA ALA A 690 -13.17 -3.53 30.38
C ALA A 690 -13.89 -4.49 29.43
N VAL A 691 -15.20 -4.30 29.30
CA VAL A 691 -16.06 -5.02 28.35
C VAL A 691 -16.91 -3.98 27.62
N ILE A 692 -16.76 -3.88 26.30
CA ILE A 692 -17.45 -2.89 25.47
C ILE A 692 -18.36 -3.61 24.50
N ASN A 693 -19.65 -3.28 24.53
CA ASN A 693 -20.71 -3.93 23.74
C ASN A 693 -20.69 -5.48 23.84
N GLY A 694 -20.26 -6.00 24.98
CA GLY A 694 -20.17 -7.43 25.26
C GLY A 694 -18.84 -8.10 24.89
N VAL A 695 -17.87 -7.36 24.31
CA VAL A 695 -16.54 -7.86 23.96
C VAL A 695 -15.53 -7.44 25.02
N VAL A 696 -14.71 -8.39 25.48
CA VAL A 696 -13.62 -8.09 26.42
C VAL A 696 -12.51 -7.36 25.68
N VAL A 697 -12.09 -6.21 26.20
CA VAL A 697 -10.98 -5.44 25.62
C VAL A 697 -9.67 -6.24 25.77
N PRO A 698 -8.84 -6.34 24.72
CA PRO A 698 -7.51 -6.93 24.80
C PRO A 698 -6.70 -6.37 25.98
N MET A 699 -6.01 -7.26 26.68
CA MET A 699 -5.18 -6.91 27.84
C MET A 699 -3.71 -7.07 27.48
N ASP A 700 -2.84 -6.23 28.07
CA ASP A 700 -1.39 -6.40 27.97
C ASP A 700 -0.87 -7.60 28.80
N GLU A 701 0.44 -7.78 28.79
CA GLU A 701 1.15 -8.80 29.59
C GLU A 701 0.89 -8.68 31.11
N ASN A 702 0.50 -7.49 31.59
CA ASN A 702 0.16 -7.22 32.99
C ASN A 702 -1.33 -7.39 33.29
N GLY A 703 -2.15 -7.80 32.32
CA GLY A 703 -3.59 -7.98 32.47
C GLY A 703 -4.37 -6.66 32.52
N LYS A 704 -3.85 -5.58 31.93
CA LYS A 704 -4.48 -4.25 31.89
C LYS A 704 -5.05 -3.95 30.49
N PRO A 705 -6.32 -3.50 30.38
CA PRO A 705 -6.88 -3.05 29.11
C PRO A 705 -6.46 -1.60 28.77
N PHE A 706 -6.67 -1.18 27.52
CA PHE A 706 -6.38 0.17 27.01
C PHE A 706 -4.93 0.64 27.14
N THR A 707 -3.97 -0.28 27.16
CA THR A 707 -2.54 0.01 27.28
C THR A 707 -1.92 0.53 26.00
N TYR A 708 -2.47 0.17 24.84
CA TYR A 708 -2.04 0.65 23.52
C TYR A 708 -2.77 1.93 23.07
N ARG A 709 -3.50 2.59 23.98
CA ARG A 709 -4.24 3.81 23.66
C ARG A 709 -3.32 4.93 23.18
N ARG A 710 -3.79 5.68 22.17
CA ARG A 710 -3.12 6.88 21.66
C ARG A 710 -3.65 8.11 22.40
N GLY A 711 -2.87 8.61 23.35
CA GLY A 711 -3.29 9.72 24.21
C GLY A 711 -4.47 9.33 25.10
N ASN A 712 -5.51 10.17 25.12
CA ASN A 712 -6.63 10.03 26.07
C ASN A 712 -7.77 9.17 25.51
N ARG A 713 -7.71 8.76 24.24
CA ARG A 713 -8.80 7.99 23.59
C ARG A 713 -8.78 6.54 24.06
N ILE A 714 -9.89 6.02 24.55
CA ILE A 714 -10.03 4.60 24.91
C ILE A 714 -10.87 3.80 23.92
N ILE A 715 -11.82 4.43 23.21
CA ILE A 715 -12.71 3.75 22.25
C ILE A 715 -13.00 4.62 21.04
N SER A 716 -12.99 3.99 19.85
CA SER A 716 -13.64 4.46 18.62
C SER A 716 -14.64 3.39 18.18
N TYR A 717 -15.93 3.64 18.37
CA TYR A 717 -16.99 2.70 17.99
C TYR A 717 -17.70 3.16 16.72
N TYR A 718 -17.53 2.39 15.66
CA TYR A 718 -18.20 2.59 14.37
C TYR A 718 -19.55 1.88 14.36
N VAL A 719 -20.62 2.67 14.30
CA VAL A 719 -21.96 2.23 14.68
C VAL A 719 -22.64 1.50 13.54
N SER A 720 -23.20 0.34 13.85
CA SER A 720 -24.13 -0.37 12.96
C SER A 720 -25.53 -0.42 13.57
N ASN A 721 -26.56 -0.19 12.76
CA ASN A 721 -27.97 -0.25 13.17
C ASN A 721 -28.34 0.64 14.37
N GLN A 722 -27.65 1.78 14.55
CA GLN A 722 -27.85 2.69 15.69
C GLN A 722 -27.74 1.98 17.06
N ALA A 723 -26.95 0.90 17.14
CA ALA A 723 -26.77 0.19 18.39
C ALA A 723 -26.02 1.09 19.40
N PRO A 724 -26.52 1.19 20.66
CA PRO A 724 -25.94 2.08 21.66
C PRO A 724 -24.54 1.62 22.08
N LEU A 725 -23.79 2.53 22.69
CA LEU A 725 -22.51 2.22 23.33
C LEU A 725 -22.78 1.71 24.76
N VAL A 726 -22.22 0.56 25.10
CA VAL A 726 -22.34 -0.04 26.43
C VAL A 726 -20.94 -0.36 26.94
N MET A 727 -20.52 0.30 28.02
CA MET A 727 -19.21 0.12 28.63
C MET A 727 -19.36 -0.45 30.03
N GLU A 728 -18.85 -1.66 30.24
CA GLU A 728 -18.71 -2.27 31.56
C GLU A 728 -17.25 -2.20 31.98
N LEU A 729 -16.96 -1.38 32.99
CA LEU A 729 -15.61 -0.99 33.39
C LEU A 729 -15.40 -1.29 34.87
N THR A 730 -14.30 -1.97 35.18
CA THR A 730 -13.88 -2.30 36.55
C THR A 730 -12.59 -1.58 36.89
N PHE A 731 -12.55 -0.89 38.03
CA PHE A 731 -11.42 -0.08 38.49
C PHE A 731 -11.38 0.02 40.03
N ASP A 732 -10.36 0.68 40.58
CA ASP A 732 -10.21 0.88 42.02
C ASP A 732 -11.38 1.71 42.57
N ALA A 733 -12.04 1.23 43.63
CA ALA A 733 -13.23 1.89 44.19
C ALA A 733 -12.97 3.27 44.79
N THR A 734 -11.71 3.65 45.04
CA THR A 734 -11.32 4.99 45.50
C THR A 734 -11.27 6.03 44.38
N GLN A 735 -11.32 5.58 43.12
CA GLN A 735 -11.26 6.45 41.95
C GLN A 735 -12.65 6.59 41.30
N SER A 736 -12.85 7.67 40.54
CA SER A 736 -14.07 7.92 39.76
C SER A 736 -13.66 8.47 38.39
N PRO A 737 -13.61 7.63 37.34
CA PRO A 737 -13.21 8.09 36.02
C PRO A 737 -14.28 9.03 35.45
N GLU A 738 -13.81 10.02 34.72
CA GLU A 738 -14.67 10.87 33.90
C GLU A 738 -14.45 10.53 32.43
N PHE A 739 -15.52 10.67 31.64
CA PHE A 739 -15.49 10.38 30.22
C PHE A 739 -15.96 11.58 29.44
N ASP A 740 -15.26 11.86 28.36
CA ASP A 740 -15.75 12.74 27.32
C ASP A 740 -16.15 11.89 26.13
N VAL A 741 -17.41 11.99 25.76
CA VAL A 741 -18.00 11.19 24.70
C VAL A 741 -18.38 12.09 23.54
N TYR A 742 -17.87 11.76 22.36
CA TYR A 742 -18.21 12.46 21.13
C TYR A 742 -19.12 11.57 20.30
N ALA A 743 -20.32 12.06 19.98
CA ALA A 743 -21.25 11.45 19.06
C ALA A 743 -21.12 12.13 17.69
N ALA A 744 -20.47 11.48 16.73
CA ALA A 744 -20.26 11.99 15.39
C ALA A 744 -21.26 11.38 14.40
N SER A 745 -21.75 12.20 13.48
CA SER A 745 -22.56 11.80 12.34
C SER A 745 -22.10 12.45 11.05
N PHE A 746 -22.35 11.78 9.92
CA PHE A 746 -21.86 12.11 8.59
C PHE A 746 -22.85 12.89 7.72
N ASP A 747 -23.70 13.70 8.36
CA ASP A 747 -24.86 14.37 7.76
C ASP A 747 -24.74 15.91 7.73
N LEU A 748 -23.53 16.46 7.95
CA LEU A 748 -23.32 17.92 8.01
C LEU A 748 -23.84 18.63 6.75
N LEU A 749 -23.52 18.07 5.58
CA LEU A 749 -23.90 18.63 4.28
C LEU A 749 -25.36 18.34 3.90
N GLU A 750 -26.00 17.38 4.57
CA GLU A 750 -27.39 16.99 4.32
C GLU A 750 -28.38 17.84 5.12
N GLN A 751 -27.93 18.46 6.21
CA GLN A 751 -28.76 19.19 7.15
C GLN A 751 -28.77 20.71 6.90
N PRO A 752 -29.90 21.29 6.43
CA PRO A 752 -29.96 22.72 6.10
C PRO A 752 -29.75 23.68 7.29
N VAL A 753 -29.96 23.19 8.52
CA VAL A 753 -29.84 24.00 9.75
C VAL A 753 -28.42 24.54 9.98
N PHE A 754 -27.40 23.85 9.47
CA PHE A 754 -26.00 24.29 9.55
C PHE A 754 -25.66 25.34 8.49
N GLY A 755 -26.51 25.48 7.47
CA GLY A 755 -26.36 26.43 6.38
C GLY A 755 -25.03 26.29 5.63
N VAL A 756 -24.51 25.06 5.48
CA VAL A 756 -23.27 24.79 4.74
C VAL A 756 -23.62 24.65 3.26
N SER A 757 -22.94 25.41 2.40
CA SER A 757 -23.11 25.30 0.95
C SER A 757 -22.67 23.93 0.42
N GLN A 758 -23.27 23.50 -0.69
CA GLN A 758 -22.76 22.33 -1.43
C GLN A 758 -21.31 22.54 -1.83
N ARG A 759 -20.54 21.44 -1.77
CA ARG A 759 -19.10 21.45 -2.07
C ARG A 759 -18.87 21.73 -3.57
N PRO A 760 -18.00 22.67 -3.96
CA PRO A 760 -17.62 22.91 -5.36
C PRO A 760 -16.97 21.70 -6.03
N GLU A 761 -17.13 21.53 -7.35
CA GLU A 761 -16.59 20.39 -8.12
C GLU A 761 -15.05 20.29 -8.12
N ASP A 762 -14.35 21.40 -7.93
CA ASP A 762 -12.89 21.46 -7.81
C ASP A 762 -12.38 21.16 -6.39
N THR A 763 -13.28 20.74 -5.49
CA THR A 763 -12.97 20.35 -4.12
C THR A 763 -13.62 19.01 -3.75
N MET A 764 -13.04 18.28 -2.80
CA MET A 764 -13.56 17.00 -2.32
C MET A 764 -13.34 16.84 -0.81
N PRO A 765 -14.06 15.95 -0.11
CA PRO A 765 -13.78 15.65 1.28
C PRO A 765 -12.33 15.17 1.47
N MET A 766 -11.67 15.66 2.53
CA MET A 766 -10.36 15.20 2.96
C MET A 766 -10.46 13.77 3.52
N PRO A 767 -9.64 12.82 3.02
CA PRO A 767 -9.62 11.43 3.48
C PRO A 767 -8.85 11.28 4.81
N PHE A 768 -9.00 10.11 5.45
CA PHE A 768 -8.27 9.69 6.66
C PHE A 768 -8.54 10.50 7.93
N VAL A 769 -9.49 11.43 7.93
CA VAL A 769 -9.89 12.25 9.09
C VAL A 769 -11.41 12.23 9.23
N LEU A 770 -11.93 12.48 10.44
CA LEU A 770 -13.36 12.71 10.62
C LEU A 770 -13.73 13.99 9.87
N ASN A 771 -14.57 13.89 8.84
CA ASN A 771 -14.89 15.01 7.98
C ASN A 771 -16.37 15.09 7.67
N ASP A 772 -16.81 16.28 7.25
CA ASP A 772 -18.20 16.59 6.90
C ASP A 772 -19.16 16.09 7.99
N ALA A 773 -18.72 16.28 9.23
CA ALA A 773 -19.30 15.66 10.40
C ALA A 773 -19.89 16.69 11.37
N VAL A 774 -20.95 16.27 12.06
CA VAL A 774 -21.52 16.97 13.21
C VAL A 774 -21.19 16.16 14.45
N VAL A 775 -20.46 16.76 15.39
CA VAL A 775 -20.02 16.12 16.63
C VAL A 775 -20.72 16.76 17.81
N VAL A 776 -21.45 15.96 18.58
CA VAL A 776 -22.02 16.37 19.87
C VAL A 776 -21.17 15.79 20.99
N GLN A 777 -20.57 16.67 21.78
CA GLN A 777 -19.71 16.33 22.90
C GLN A 777 -20.53 16.34 24.20
N LYS A 778 -20.26 15.35 25.05
CA LYS A 778 -20.89 15.22 26.37
C LYS A 778 -19.85 14.76 27.38
N HIS A 779 -19.75 15.50 28.48
CA HIS A 779 -18.96 15.10 29.64
C HIS A 779 -19.81 14.24 30.58
N ILE A 780 -19.26 13.11 31.02
CA ILE A 780 -19.94 12.11 31.86
C ILE A 780 -19.08 11.86 33.09
N THR A 781 -19.64 12.15 34.26
CA THR A 781 -19.02 11.81 35.55
C THR A 781 -19.57 10.49 36.08
N THR A 782 -18.72 9.73 36.78
CA THR A 782 -19.10 8.45 37.40
C THR A 782 -19.17 8.51 38.91
N ASN A 783 -19.31 9.72 39.48
CA ASN A 783 -19.38 9.90 40.93
C ASN A 783 -20.46 8.98 41.53
N PRO A 784 -20.19 8.32 42.67
CA PRO A 784 -21.19 7.50 43.34
C PRO A 784 -22.44 8.34 43.58
N THR A 785 -23.60 7.82 43.18
CA THR A 785 -24.86 8.45 43.57
C THR A 785 -24.90 8.42 45.11
N PRO A 786 -25.15 9.53 45.81
CA PRO A 786 -25.34 9.50 47.25
C PRO A 786 -26.39 8.43 47.56
N ALA A 787 -26.09 7.50 48.46
CA ALA A 787 -27.12 6.60 48.95
C ALA A 787 -28.22 7.49 49.52
N ASP A 788 -29.44 7.39 49.00
CA ASP A 788 -30.61 7.91 49.69
C ASP A 788 -30.60 7.25 51.08
N GLU A 789 -30.26 8.03 52.11
CA GLU A 789 -30.27 7.62 53.53
C GLU A 789 -31.67 7.23 54.01
#